data_AF-A0A259ZXJ2-F1
#
_entry.id   AF-A0A259ZXJ2-F1
#
_cell.length_a   1.000
_cell.length_b   1.000
_cell.length_c   1.000
_cell.angle_alpha   90.00
_cell.angle_beta   90.00
_cell.angle_gamma   90.00
#
_symmetry.space_group_name_H-M   'P 1'
#
loop_
_entity.id
_entity.type
_entity.pdbx_description
1 polymer ?
#
loop_
_entity_poly.entity_id
_entity_poly.type
_entity_poly.pdbx_seq_one_letter_code
_entity_poly.pdbx_strand_id
1 'polypeptide(L)'
;MTTTIERPSAAESSAPAATPRWELIGLVALLFGTGVAYIWGLGASGWANSFYSAAIQAGSVSWKAFFFGSSDAANSITVDKPPMSLWLMSLSVRIFGLNTWAMLVPQALLGVASVALLRATVKRRFGGAAGLLAGLVLAVTPVAALMFRFNNPDALLVLLMIASVWALLRGVETGKTKWLLITGMFVGFGFLTKQLQVMLVVPPLALTYLIAGPPKFLTRLLQLFGALGAMIVSAGWWILIVEFWPASSRPWVGGSQNNSILELTLGYNGFGRLSGDETGSVTPGRGGMGGDMAGGMAGGMPGGIWGETGIFRMFDASQGGQIAWLIPAALILLVVGLVLRGRAPRTDGQRASLIVWGSWLLVTGLTFSFMAGIFHAYYTVALAPAVAALIGIGSVALWRRRDTYWVRVAMAVAVASTVAMAWVLLRRSESFVPWLKWAILVVGILAAVALLVPALTRGRLAAASILAVMFAGLAGPTAYAVDTVNTPHTGAIVSAGPNTGMRGFGGMGDGPGGRGGMQLPPGVQLPAGMQLPAGFPGQAGAPGQAPGDGGSEMGGMARGMGGGMGGLLEGSKPTTAITEMLEQDADSYTWVAAAIGANTAAGYQLATEDPVMPVGGFNGTDPSPTLAQFQQYVADGQIHYFIGGGGVPGMASGTSAEISAWVTENFTATTVDNVTFYDLTQ
;
A
#
# COMPACT_ATOMS: atom_id res chain seq x y z
N MET A 1 66.84 -25.22 32.52
CA MET A 1 66.31 -24.42 31.40
C MET A 1 64.80 -24.56 31.40
N THR A 2 64.09 -23.54 31.86
CA THR A 2 62.63 -23.52 31.97
C THR A 2 62.14 -22.49 30.96
N THR A 3 61.59 -22.95 29.85
CA THR A 3 61.04 -22.11 28.78
C THR A 3 59.66 -21.61 29.18
N THR A 4 59.56 -20.33 29.53
CA THR A 4 58.31 -19.59 29.68
C THR A 4 57.67 -19.38 28.32
N ILE A 5 56.45 -19.91 28.14
CA ILE A 5 55.59 -19.64 26.98
C ILE A 5 54.95 -18.26 27.20
N GLU A 6 55.31 -17.26 26.39
CA GLU A 6 54.60 -15.99 26.34
C GLU A 6 53.15 -16.21 25.87
N ARG A 7 52.19 -15.72 26.66
CA ARG A 7 50.79 -15.65 26.23
C ARG A 7 50.66 -14.65 25.09
N PRO A 8 49.90 -14.95 24.02
CA PRO A 8 49.59 -13.95 23.01
C PRO A 8 48.79 -12.81 23.65
N SER A 9 49.35 -11.60 23.55
CA SER A 9 48.70 -10.35 23.93
C SER A 9 47.31 -10.27 23.28
N ALA A 10 46.29 -10.00 24.09
CA ALA A 10 44.94 -9.79 23.63
C ALA A 10 44.94 -8.64 22.62
N ALA A 11 44.53 -8.94 21.37
CA ALA A 11 44.37 -7.94 20.33
C ALA A 11 43.51 -6.78 20.87
N GLU A 12 44.13 -5.60 21.00
CA GLU A 12 43.48 -4.35 21.35
C GLU A 12 42.24 -4.18 20.47
N SER A 13 41.07 -4.06 21.09
CA SER A 13 39.85 -3.74 20.37
C SER A 13 40.00 -2.32 19.82
N SER A 14 40.38 -2.21 18.55
CA SER A 14 40.42 -0.92 17.85
C SER A 14 39.07 -0.22 18.06
N ALA A 15 39.12 0.99 18.63
CA ALA A 15 37.95 1.84 18.77
C ALA A 15 37.25 1.99 17.39
N PRO A 16 35.92 2.01 17.31
CA PRO A 16 35.23 2.14 16.04
C PRO A 16 35.70 3.43 15.34
N ALA A 17 36.27 3.28 14.15
CA ALA A 17 36.75 4.41 13.35
C ALA A 17 35.66 5.49 13.24
N ALA A 18 36.02 6.74 13.52
CA ALA A 18 35.08 7.87 13.49
C ALA A 18 34.38 7.92 12.12
N THR A 19 33.06 8.11 12.13
CA THR A 19 32.29 8.22 10.88
C THR A 19 32.75 9.48 10.13
N PRO A 20 33.15 9.38 8.84
CA PRO A 20 33.59 10.55 8.09
C PRO A 20 32.52 11.66 8.04
N ARG A 21 32.95 12.93 8.08
CA ARG A 21 32.03 14.10 8.07
C ARG A 21 31.04 14.08 6.90
N TRP A 22 31.47 13.69 5.71
CA TRP A 22 30.60 13.62 4.53
C TRP A 22 29.48 12.57 4.68
N GLU A 23 29.72 11.48 5.42
CA GLU A 23 28.68 10.47 5.67
C GLU A 23 27.61 11.01 6.63
N LEU A 24 28.01 11.82 7.60
CA LEU A 24 27.09 12.47 8.53
C LEU A 24 26.26 13.54 7.80
N ILE A 25 26.90 14.39 7.01
CA ILE A 25 26.22 15.41 6.19
C ILE A 25 25.25 14.73 5.23
N GLY A 26 25.68 13.67 4.54
CA GLY A 26 24.81 12.90 3.63
C GLY A 26 23.65 12.22 4.35
N LEU A 27 23.85 11.74 5.58
CA LEU A 27 22.78 11.16 6.39
C LEU A 27 21.76 12.23 6.79
N VAL A 28 22.22 13.38 7.29
CA VAL A 28 21.34 14.49 7.67
C VAL A 28 20.57 14.98 6.45
N ALA A 29 21.24 15.22 5.32
CA ALA A 29 20.59 15.63 4.09
C ALA A 29 19.53 14.63 3.60
N LEU A 30 19.85 13.32 3.65
CA LEU A 30 18.92 12.26 3.27
C LEU A 30 17.69 12.24 4.18
N LEU A 31 17.87 12.16 5.50
CA LEU A 31 16.75 12.04 6.43
C LEU A 31 15.93 13.31 6.54
N PHE A 32 16.59 14.48 6.58
CA PHE A 32 15.90 15.77 6.58
C PHE A 32 15.15 15.97 5.26
N GLY A 33 15.78 15.72 4.12
CA GLY A 33 15.14 15.82 2.81
C GLY A 33 13.96 14.86 2.67
N THR A 34 14.07 13.63 3.19
CA THR A 34 12.97 12.65 3.21
C THR A 34 11.85 13.13 4.13
N GLY A 35 12.17 13.63 5.32
CA GLY A 35 11.19 14.18 6.26
C GLY A 35 10.43 15.36 5.67
N VAL A 36 11.13 16.31 5.06
CA VAL A 36 10.49 17.42 4.33
C VAL A 36 9.60 16.88 3.21
N ALA A 37 10.12 15.99 2.35
CA ALA A 37 9.35 15.45 1.23
C ALA A 37 8.11 14.66 1.67
N TYR A 38 8.14 13.96 2.79
CA TYR A 38 7.01 13.14 3.26
C TYR A 38 6.05 13.92 4.16
N ILE A 39 6.46 15.03 4.75
CA ILE A 39 5.59 15.87 5.60
C ILE A 39 4.96 17.03 4.81
N TRP A 40 5.64 17.49 3.75
CA TRP A 40 5.21 18.64 2.95
C TRP A 40 3.80 18.46 2.41
N GLY A 41 2.87 19.35 2.76
CA GLY A 41 1.50 19.32 2.22
C GLY A 41 0.67 18.09 2.58
N LEU A 42 1.01 17.35 3.66
CA LEU A 42 0.25 16.16 4.09
C LEU A 42 -1.26 16.40 4.21
N GLY A 43 -1.66 17.57 4.72
CA GLY A 43 -3.06 17.95 4.89
C GLY A 43 -3.88 18.00 3.59
N ALA A 44 -3.24 18.15 2.43
CA ALA A 44 -3.94 18.31 1.15
C ALA A 44 -4.74 17.05 0.75
N SER A 45 -4.34 15.87 1.25
CA SER A 45 -5.02 14.60 1.02
C SER A 45 -6.30 14.41 1.86
N GLY A 46 -6.71 15.39 2.68
CA GLY A 46 -7.92 15.29 3.51
C GLY A 46 -7.89 14.07 4.43
N TRP A 47 -8.89 13.19 4.32
CA TRP A 47 -8.96 11.95 5.09
C TRP A 47 -8.15 10.80 4.48
N ALA A 48 -7.38 11.02 3.41
CA ALA A 48 -6.64 9.99 2.69
C ALA A 48 -7.57 8.81 2.35
N ASN A 49 -7.39 7.64 2.98
CA ASN A 49 -8.37 6.57 2.96
C ASN A 49 -9.38 6.73 4.10
N SER A 50 -10.59 7.20 3.79
CA SER A 50 -11.68 7.41 4.75
C SER A 50 -12.03 6.17 5.56
N PHE A 51 -11.95 4.97 4.96
CA PHE A 51 -12.21 3.70 5.65
C PHE A 51 -11.30 3.50 6.86
N TYR A 52 -9.99 3.75 6.71
CA TYR A 52 -9.05 3.65 7.83
C TYR A 52 -9.14 4.86 8.75
N SER A 53 -9.43 6.06 8.23
CA SER A 53 -9.61 7.26 9.06
C SER A 53 -10.76 7.15 10.05
N ALA A 54 -11.91 6.62 9.63
CA ALA A 54 -13.03 6.35 10.53
C ALA A 54 -12.63 5.39 11.65
N ALA A 55 -11.90 4.32 11.33
CA ALA A 55 -11.40 3.38 12.33
C ALA A 55 -10.36 3.99 13.29
N ILE A 56 -9.52 4.92 12.80
CA ILE A 56 -8.55 5.65 13.62
C ILE A 56 -9.26 6.57 14.60
N GLN A 57 -10.27 7.32 14.14
CA GLN A 57 -11.13 8.14 14.98
C GLN A 57 -11.84 7.29 16.04
N ALA A 58 -12.48 6.19 15.62
CA ALA A 58 -13.15 5.25 16.51
C ALA A 58 -12.20 4.72 17.60
N GLY A 59 -11.01 4.28 17.19
CA GLY A 59 -9.95 3.84 18.10
C GLY A 59 -9.37 4.95 18.96
N SER A 60 -9.58 6.22 18.60
CA SER A 60 -9.19 7.36 19.43
C SER A 60 -10.19 7.68 20.55
N VAL A 61 -11.45 7.31 20.37
CA VAL A 61 -12.50 7.50 21.39
C VAL A 61 -12.61 6.25 22.26
N SER A 62 -12.80 5.08 21.66
CA SER A 62 -13.07 3.81 22.37
C SER A 62 -11.85 2.89 22.44
N TRP A 63 -11.47 2.44 23.64
CA TRP A 63 -10.37 1.47 23.81
C TRP A 63 -10.72 0.09 23.24
N LYS A 64 -12.00 -0.25 23.18
CA LYS A 64 -12.47 -1.48 22.53
C LYS A 64 -12.32 -1.37 21.02
N ALA A 65 -12.72 -0.23 20.44
CA ALA A 65 -12.52 0.05 19.02
C ALA A 65 -11.03 0.09 18.66
N PHE A 66 -10.22 0.66 19.54
CA PHE A 66 -8.76 0.64 19.44
C PHE A 66 -8.23 -0.79 19.37
N PHE A 67 -8.64 -1.64 20.32
CA PHE A 67 -8.16 -3.02 20.40
C PHE A 67 -8.49 -3.86 19.17
N PHE A 68 -9.69 -3.72 18.61
CA PHE A 68 -10.15 -4.52 17.47
C PHE A 68 -9.85 -3.90 16.10
N GLY A 69 -9.66 -2.58 16.03
CA GLY A 69 -9.67 -1.86 14.75
C GLY A 69 -11.08 -1.70 14.20
N SER A 70 -12.02 -1.33 15.06
CA SER A 70 -13.44 -1.11 14.69
C SER A 70 -13.60 0.10 13.79
N SER A 71 -14.52 0.01 12.83
CA SER A 71 -14.84 1.10 11.89
C SER A 71 -15.52 2.28 12.58
N ASP A 72 -16.26 2.02 13.67
CA ASP A 72 -16.96 2.99 14.50
C ASP A 72 -16.62 2.83 16.00
N ALA A 73 -16.90 3.85 16.81
CA ALA A 73 -16.61 3.82 18.24
C ALA A 73 -17.57 2.89 19.02
N ALA A 74 -18.78 2.66 18.49
CA ALA A 74 -19.78 1.75 19.01
C ALA A 74 -19.44 0.25 18.79
N ASN A 75 -18.41 -0.06 18.00
CA ASN A 75 -17.90 -1.41 17.76
C ASN A 75 -18.87 -2.34 17.02
N SER A 76 -19.49 -1.87 15.93
CA SER A 76 -20.32 -2.73 15.07
C SER A 76 -19.48 -3.74 14.29
N ILE A 77 -18.44 -3.28 13.58
CA ILE A 77 -17.61 -4.11 12.68
C ILE A 77 -16.18 -3.58 12.53
N THR A 78 -15.20 -4.48 12.40
CA THR A 78 -13.78 -4.13 12.20
C THR A 78 -13.47 -3.74 10.77
N VAL A 79 -12.33 -3.08 10.56
CA VAL A 79 -11.71 -3.02 9.24
C VAL A 79 -11.23 -4.41 8.80
N ASP A 80 -10.86 -4.52 7.53
CA ASP A 80 -10.41 -5.76 6.89
C ASP A 80 -8.96 -6.16 7.24
N LYS A 81 -8.40 -5.70 8.37
CA LYS A 81 -7.01 -5.95 8.78
C LYS A 81 -6.85 -5.99 10.30
N PRO A 82 -5.81 -6.67 10.82
CA PRO A 82 -5.41 -6.51 12.19
C PRO A 82 -4.96 -5.06 12.50
N PRO A 83 -5.11 -4.59 13.74
CA PRO A 83 -5.20 -3.16 14.04
C PRO A 83 -3.87 -2.47 14.36
N MET A 84 -2.72 -3.14 14.25
CA MET A 84 -1.45 -2.56 14.73
C MET A 84 -1.06 -1.27 13.98
N SER A 85 -1.38 -1.18 12.69
CA SER A 85 -1.21 0.06 11.92
C SER A 85 -2.10 1.19 12.43
N LEU A 86 -3.34 0.87 12.83
CA LEU A 86 -4.32 1.81 13.35
C LEU A 86 -3.97 2.28 14.75
N TRP A 87 -3.38 1.42 15.59
CA TRP A 87 -3.02 1.77 16.97
C TRP A 87 -2.13 3.01 17.05
N LEU A 88 -1.09 3.07 16.20
CA LEU A 88 -0.17 4.19 16.19
C LEU A 88 -0.89 5.51 15.85
N MET A 89 -1.74 5.48 14.83
CA MET A 89 -2.49 6.68 14.39
C MET A 89 -3.58 7.05 15.40
N SER A 90 -4.27 6.08 15.98
CA SER A 90 -5.33 6.29 16.98
C SER A 90 -4.77 6.91 18.26
N LEU A 91 -3.59 6.46 18.71
CA LEU A 91 -2.89 7.10 19.83
C LEU A 91 -2.48 8.53 19.50
N SER A 92 -2.02 8.78 18.28
CA SER A 92 -1.68 10.13 17.82
C SER A 92 -2.91 11.06 17.82
N VAL A 93 -4.05 10.58 17.30
CA VAL A 93 -5.33 11.31 17.35
C VAL A 93 -5.80 11.53 18.79
N ARG A 94 -5.65 10.54 19.71
CA ARG A 94 -5.94 10.73 21.14
C ARG A 94 -5.15 11.88 21.76
N ILE A 95 -3.91 12.09 21.34
CA ILE A 95 -3.01 13.11 21.90
C ILE A 95 -3.23 14.47 21.25
N PHE A 96 -3.45 14.52 19.94
CA PHE A 96 -3.44 15.76 19.15
C PHE A 96 -4.81 16.17 18.59
N GLY A 97 -5.87 15.43 18.91
CA GLY A 97 -7.21 15.61 18.34
C GLY A 97 -7.36 15.02 16.93
N LEU A 98 -8.60 14.87 16.47
CA LEU A 98 -8.90 14.39 15.12
C LEU A 98 -8.52 15.46 14.10
N ASN A 99 -7.50 15.16 13.29
CA ASN A 99 -7.14 15.94 12.12
C ASN A 99 -6.22 15.12 11.21
N THR A 100 -6.10 15.54 9.94
CA THR A 100 -5.26 14.86 8.94
C THR A 100 -3.81 14.68 9.39
N TRP A 101 -3.22 15.69 10.05
CA TRP A 101 -1.81 15.63 10.46
C TRP A 101 -1.58 14.60 11.56
N ALA A 102 -2.46 14.55 12.57
CA ALA A 102 -2.38 13.59 13.66
C ALA A 102 -2.38 12.14 13.14
N MET A 103 -3.08 11.85 12.04
CA MET A 103 -3.05 10.53 11.43
C MET A 103 -1.84 10.29 10.50
N LEU A 104 -1.51 11.26 9.63
CA LEU A 104 -0.54 11.02 8.55
C LEU A 104 0.92 11.25 8.96
N VAL A 105 1.20 12.11 9.94
CA VAL A 105 2.58 12.35 10.42
C VAL A 105 3.23 11.05 10.95
N PRO A 106 2.57 10.22 11.76
CA PRO A 106 3.13 8.92 12.15
C PRO A 106 3.56 8.06 10.97
N GLN A 107 2.78 8.03 9.88
CA GLN A 107 3.10 7.28 8.66
C GLN A 107 4.37 7.83 7.98
N ALA A 108 4.47 9.16 7.86
CA ALA A 108 5.65 9.81 7.29
C ALA A 108 6.92 9.52 8.11
N LEU A 109 6.81 9.53 9.43
CA LEU A 109 7.91 9.20 10.34
C LEU A 109 8.34 7.72 10.23
N LEU A 110 7.41 6.80 10.05
CA LEU A 110 7.72 5.39 9.73
C LEU A 110 8.47 5.27 8.40
N GLY A 111 8.15 6.10 7.40
CA GLY A 111 8.90 6.21 6.15
C GLY A 111 10.34 6.69 6.35
N VAL A 112 10.54 7.76 7.12
CA VAL A 112 11.89 8.27 7.47
C VAL A 112 12.68 7.22 8.24
N ALA A 113 12.04 6.51 9.19
CA ALA A 113 12.65 5.41 9.93
C ALA A 113 13.04 4.25 9.01
N SER A 114 12.21 3.93 8.01
CA SER A 114 12.49 2.89 7.01
C SER A 114 13.73 3.23 6.18
N VAL A 115 13.84 4.48 5.72
CA VAL A 115 15.04 5.00 5.02
C VAL A 115 16.27 4.92 5.91
N ALA A 116 16.18 5.36 7.16
CA ALA A 116 17.28 5.31 8.11
C ALA A 116 17.76 3.87 8.38
N LEU A 117 16.82 2.95 8.62
CA LEU A 117 17.12 1.56 8.95
C LEU A 117 17.67 0.79 7.75
N LEU A 118 17.12 0.99 6.55
CA LEU A 118 17.66 0.42 5.32
C LEU A 118 19.10 0.88 5.09
N ARG A 119 19.33 2.19 5.19
CA ARG A 119 20.66 2.80 5.08
C ARG A 119 21.63 2.20 6.09
N ALA A 120 21.23 2.08 7.35
CA ALA A 120 22.08 1.52 8.40
C ALA A 120 22.42 0.05 8.15
N THR A 121 21.43 -0.73 7.68
CA THR A 121 21.57 -2.15 7.36
C THR A 121 22.56 -2.35 6.21
N VAL A 122 22.43 -1.59 5.12
CA VAL A 122 23.33 -1.67 3.96
C VAL A 122 24.72 -1.12 4.30
N LYS A 123 24.82 0.01 5.00
CA LYS A 123 26.12 0.62 5.41
C LYS A 123 27.00 -0.39 6.12
N ARG A 124 26.42 -1.21 7.00
CA ARG A 124 27.15 -2.12 7.88
C ARG A 124 28.14 -3.05 7.16
N ARG A 125 27.82 -3.47 5.93
CA ARG A 125 28.66 -4.41 5.16
C ARG A 125 29.24 -3.82 3.88
N PHE A 126 28.66 -2.72 3.37
CA PHE A 126 29.04 -2.15 2.08
C PHE A 126 29.59 -0.71 2.18
N GLY A 127 29.52 -0.08 3.35
CA GLY A 127 30.05 1.27 3.62
C GLY A 127 29.04 2.39 3.40
N GLY A 128 29.41 3.62 3.78
CA GLY A 128 28.50 4.77 3.81
C GLY A 128 27.84 5.09 2.47
N ALA A 129 28.58 5.01 1.36
CA ALA A 129 28.07 5.31 0.02
C ALA A 129 26.94 4.36 -0.40
N ALA A 130 27.10 3.05 -0.15
CA ALA A 130 26.09 2.05 -0.48
C ALA A 130 24.82 2.26 0.35
N GLY A 131 25.00 2.56 1.64
CA GLY A 131 23.88 2.86 2.53
C GLY A 131 23.12 4.12 2.12
N LEU A 132 23.83 5.21 1.84
CA LEU A 132 23.19 6.47 1.41
C LEU A 132 22.46 6.31 0.08
N LEU A 133 23.04 5.59 -0.89
CA LEU A 133 22.38 5.29 -2.15
C LEU A 133 21.12 4.43 -1.95
N ALA A 134 21.19 3.38 -1.12
CA ALA A 134 20.01 2.56 -0.82
C ALA A 134 18.89 3.38 -0.14
N GLY A 135 19.24 4.21 0.84
CA GLY A 135 18.27 5.08 1.50
C GLY A 135 17.66 6.11 0.53
N LEU A 136 18.48 6.73 -0.32
CA LEU A 136 18.01 7.67 -1.34
C LEU A 136 17.06 6.99 -2.34
N VAL A 137 17.40 5.81 -2.84
CA VAL A 137 16.54 5.06 -3.78
C VAL A 137 15.18 4.77 -3.16
N LEU A 138 15.13 4.33 -1.90
CA LEU A 138 13.85 4.12 -1.21
C LEU A 138 13.07 5.44 -1.06
N ALA A 139 13.75 6.52 -0.69
CA ALA A 139 13.13 7.84 -0.49
C ALA A 139 12.51 8.43 -1.77
N VAL A 140 13.10 8.16 -2.94
CA VAL A 140 12.63 8.67 -4.24
C VAL A 140 11.87 7.63 -5.06
N THR A 141 11.56 6.46 -4.48
CA THR A 141 10.71 5.47 -5.14
C THR A 141 9.25 5.97 -5.11
N PRO A 142 8.56 6.15 -6.26
CA PRO A 142 7.26 6.81 -6.30
C PRO A 142 6.22 6.20 -5.35
N VAL A 143 6.07 4.86 -5.39
CA VAL A 143 5.09 4.17 -4.54
C VAL A 143 5.44 4.23 -3.04
N ALA A 144 6.73 4.33 -2.70
CA ALA A 144 7.17 4.52 -1.33
C ALA A 144 6.84 5.94 -0.84
N ALA A 145 7.11 6.96 -1.67
CA ALA A 145 6.74 8.34 -1.37
C ALA A 145 5.23 8.47 -1.14
N LEU A 146 4.41 7.81 -1.95
CA LEU A 146 2.95 7.78 -1.76
C LEU A 146 2.56 7.07 -0.45
N MET A 147 2.99 5.81 -0.25
CA MET A 147 2.52 4.99 0.86
C MET A 147 3.02 5.43 2.22
N PHE A 148 4.15 6.13 2.30
CA PHE A 148 4.58 6.77 3.55
C PHE A 148 3.83 8.08 3.85
N ARG A 149 3.01 8.58 2.92
CA ARG A 149 2.16 9.78 3.08
C ARG A 149 0.67 9.43 3.18
N PHE A 150 0.36 8.15 3.36
CA PHE A 150 -1.00 7.62 3.31
C PHE A 150 -1.30 6.76 4.55
N ASN A 151 -2.57 6.66 4.95
CA ASN A 151 -3.00 5.98 6.18
C ASN A 151 -3.30 4.48 6.00
N ASN A 152 -2.85 3.88 4.90
CA ASN A 152 -2.88 2.43 4.72
C ASN A 152 -1.86 1.73 5.64
N PRO A 153 -1.99 0.41 5.90
CA PRO A 153 -1.07 -0.34 6.78
C PRO A 153 0.39 -0.45 6.28
N ASP A 154 0.67 0.01 5.07
CA ASP A 154 1.92 -0.26 4.35
C ASP A 154 3.17 0.37 4.99
N ALA A 155 3.09 1.55 5.61
CA ALA A 155 4.27 2.21 6.16
C ALA A 155 4.90 1.40 7.31
N LEU A 156 4.07 0.99 8.27
CA LEU A 156 4.52 0.19 9.42
C LEU A 156 5.01 -1.18 8.97
N LEU A 157 4.31 -1.79 8.00
CA LEU A 157 4.67 -3.07 7.44
C LEU A 157 6.06 -3.04 6.79
N VAL A 158 6.34 -2.05 5.94
CA VAL A 158 7.64 -1.91 5.28
C VAL A 158 8.76 -1.74 6.30
N LEU A 159 8.55 -0.93 7.35
CA LEU A 159 9.53 -0.76 8.42
C LEU A 159 9.83 -2.10 9.11
N LEU A 160 8.80 -2.88 9.45
CA LEU A 160 8.93 -4.17 10.12
C LEU A 160 9.59 -5.22 9.23
N MET A 161 9.31 -5.23 7.92
CA MET A 161 10.00 -6.09 6.96
C MET A 161 11.50 -5.75 6.88
N ILE A 162 11.87 -4.47 6.82
CA ILE A 162 13.29 -4.04 6.86
C ILE A 162 13.92 -4.42 8.20
N ALA A 163 13.22 -4.24 9.32
CA ALA A 163 13.69 -4.59 10.66
C ALA A 163 13.93 -6.11 10.82
N SER A 164 13.09 -6.94 10.19
CA SER A 164 13.30 -8.40 10.14
C SER A 164 14.60 -8.77 9.43
N VAL A 165 14.91 -8.14 8.29
CA VAL A 165 16.16 -8.36 7.55
C VAL A 165 17.36 -7.83 8.34
N TRP A 166 17.24 -6.67 8.96
CA TRP A 166 18.26 -6.12 9.85
C TRP A 166 18.59 -7.11 10.98
N ALA A 167 17.58 -7.60 11.71
CA ALA A 167 17.76 -8.55 12.80
C ALA A 167 18.35 -9.88 12.31
N LEU A 168 17.87 -10.40 11.18
CA LEU A 168 18.40 -11.62 10.58
C LEU A 168 19.89 -11.46 10.25
N LEU A 169 20.26 -10.36 9.59
CA LEU A 169 21.65 -10.13 9.21
C LEU A 169 22.53 -10.02 10.45
N ARG A 170 22.05 -9.46 11.58
CA ARG A 170 22.73 -9.52 12.89
C ARG A 170 22.90 -10.97 13.38
N GLY A 171 21.88 -11.80 13.20
CA GLY A 171 21.94 -13.24 13.46
C GLY A 171 22.98 -13.97 12.62
N VAL A 172 23.11 -13.63 11.34
CA VAL A 172 24.14 -14.18 10.44
C VAL A 172 25.55 -13.79 10.89
N GLU A 173 25.75 -12.61 11.48
CA GLU A 173 27.09 -12.21 11.95
C GLU A 173 27.48 -12.92 13.25
N THR A 174 26.54 -13.09 14.17
CA THR A 174 26.87 -13.54 15.53
C THR A 174 26.49 -14.99 15.82
N GLY A 175 25.65 -15.63 14.99
CA GLY A 175 25.10 -16.97 15.21
C GLY A 175 24.20 -17.11 16.44
N LYS A 176 23.80 -15.99 17.07
CA LYS A 176 23.09 -15.98 18.37
C LYS A 176 21.59 -16.11 18.15
N THR A 177 20.95 -17.05 18.84
CA THR A 177 19.50 -17.33 18.77
C THR A 177 18.64 -16.10 19.01
N LYS A 178 19.05 -15.20 19.91
CA LYS A 178 18.29 -13.97 20.21
C LYS A 178 17.90 -13.15 18.97
N TRP A 179 18.78 -13.10 17.96
CA TRP A 179 18.51 -12.33 16.76
C TRP A 179 17.47 -13.00 15.86
N LEU A 180 17.37 -14.32 15.92
CA LEU A 180 16.34 -15.08 15.19
C LEU A 180 14.99 -14.94 15.89
N LEU A 181 14.98 -14.90 17.22
CA LEU A 181 13.78 -14.56 17.99
C LEU A 181 13.30 -13.13 17.66
N ILE A 182 14.20 -12.15 17.63
CA ILE A 182 13.87 -10.77 17.23
C ILE A 182 13.40 -10.71 15.76
N THR A 183 13.98 -11.51 14.87
CA THR A 183 13.53 -11.61 13.47
C THR A 183 12.07 -12.10 13.43
N GLY A 184 11.78 -13.20 14.13
CA GLY A 184 10.42 -13.73 14.27
C GLY A 184 9.44 -12.73 14.88
N MET A 185 9.86 -12.01 15.91
CA MET A 185 9.06 -10.96 16.55
C MET A 185 8.66 -9.86 15.57
N PHE A 186 9.59 -9.33 14.76
CA PHE A 186 9.26 -8.32 13.74
C PHE A 186 8.31 -8.86 12.67
N VAL A 187 8.46 -10.12 12.26
CA VAL A 187 7.51 -10.76 11.33
C VAL A 187 6.13 -10.90 11.99
N GLY A 188 6.06 -11.29 13.27
CA GLY A 188 4.80 -11.39 14.00
C GLY A 188 4.08 -10.05 14.13
N PHE A 189 4.79 -8.97 14.45
CA PHE A 189 4.21 -7.63 14.43
C PHE A 189 3.81 -7.18 13.01
N GLY A 190 4.56 -7.56 11.98
CA GLY A 190 4.16 -7.31 10.60
C GLY A 190 2.87 -8.06 10.23
N PHE A 191 2.64 -9.23 10.81
CA PHE A 191 1.38 -9.97 10.65
C PHE A 191 0.21 -9.23 11.31
N LEU A 192 0.42 -8.64 12.50
CA LEU A 192 -0.57 -7.76 13.13
C LEU A 192 -0.76 -6.41 12.43
N THR A 193 0.04 -6.13 11.40
CA THR A 193 -0.11 -4.95 10.54
C THR A 193 -0.86 -5.28 9.26
N LYS A 194 -0.51 -6.38 8.59
CA LYS A 194 -1.07 -6.74 7.27
C LYS A 194 -1.07 -8.26 6.96
N GLN A 195 -1.36 -9.11 7.95
CA GLN A 195 -1.57 -10.58 7.82
C GLN A 195 -0.52 -11.28 6.93
N LEU A 196 -0.95 -12.10 5.97
CA LEU A 196 -0.08 -12.93 5.13
C LEU A 196 0.79 -12.11 4.17
N GLN A 197 0.58 -10.79 4.04
CA GLN A 197 1.50 -9.97 3.26
C GLN A 197 2.93 -10.09 3.83
N VAL A 198 3.12 -10.00 5.15
CA VAL A 198 4.48 -10.03 5.73
C VAL A 198 5.17 -11.37 5.46
N MET A 199 4.40 -12.43 5.21
CA MET A 199 4.94 -13.76 4.96
C MET A 199 5.75 -13.84 3.67
N LEU A 200 5.65 -12.84 2.78
CA LEU A 200 6.49 -12.75 1.58
C LEU A 200 7.99 -12.61 1.88
N VAL A 201 8.38 -12.10 3.06
CA VAL A 201 9.79 -12.08 3.49
C VAL A 201 10.23 -13.32 4.25
N VAL A 202 9.33 -14.18 4.71
CA VAL A 202 9.70 -15.36 5.50
C VAL A 202 10.57 -16.36 4.72
N PRO A 203 10.23 -16.78 3.48
CA PRO A 203 11.09 -17.67 2.71
C PRO A 203 12.49 -17.07 2.45
N PRO A 204 12.63 -15.79 2.03
CA PRO A 204 13.93 -15.11 1.94
C PRO A 204 14.75 -15.14 3.23
N LEU A 205 14.12 -14.86 4.37
CA LEU A 205 14.78 -14.81 5.67
C LEU A 205 15.28 -16.21 6.09
N ALA A 206 14.41 -17.22 5.99
CA ALA A 206 14.72 -18.59 6.35
C ALA A 206 15.82 -19.18 5.45
N LEU A 207 15.68 -19.02 4.13
CA LEU A 207 16.67 -19.47 3.15
C LEU A 207 18.05 -18.88 3.43
N THR A 208 18.11 -17.57 3.66
CA THR A 208 19.38 -16.88 3.95
C THR A 208 20.02 -17.44 5.22
N TYR A 209 19.26 -17.67 6.30
CA TYR A 209 19.82 -18.22 7.52
C TYR A 209 20.28 -19.67 7.37
N LEU A 210 19.51 -20.50 6.67
CA LEU A 210 19.87 -21.89 6.36
C LEU A 210 21.17 -21.98 5.56
N ILE A 211 21.43 -21.03 4.67
CA ILE A 211 22.68 -20.98 3.90
C ILE A 211 23.82 -20.41 4.75
N ALA A 212 23.63 -19.19 5.27
CA ALA A 212 24.72 -18.35 5.77
C ALA A 212 24.88 -18.33 7.30
N GLY A 213 23.93 -18.89 8.06
CA GLY A 213 24.01 -18.96 9.52
C GLY A 213 25.31 -19.65 9.98
N PRO A 214 26.10 -19.07 10.89
CA PRO A 214 27.35 -19.68 11.36
C PRO A 214 27.21 -21.08 11.99
N PRO A 215 26.20 -21.35 12.85
CA PRO A 215 26.07 -22.63 13.54
C PRO A 215 25.93 -23.85 12.62
N LYS A 216 26.00 -25.05 13.23
CA LYS A 216 25.73 -26.32 12.54
C LYS A 216 24.29 -26.36 12.03
N PHE A 217 24.02 -27.17 11.01
CA PHE A 217 22.71 -27.25 10.34
C PHE A 217 21.53 -27.44 11.31
N LEU A 218 21.60 -28.42 12.20
CA LEU A 218 20.53 -28.69 13.16
C LEU A 218 20.26 -27.49 14.10
N THR A 219 21.31 -26.80 14.55
CA THR A 219 21.16 -25.59 15.35
C THR A 219 20.47 -24.47 14.57
N ARG A 220 20.80 -24.30 13.29
CA ARG A 220 20.12 -23.30 12.44
C ARG A 220 18.64 -23.61 12.30
N LEU A 221 18.31 -24.89 12.10
CA LEU A 221 16.93 -25.35 12.01
C LEU A 221 16.16 -25.08 13.32
N LEU A 222 16.73 -25.45 14.47
CA LEU A 222 16.14 -25.16 15.79
C LEU A 222 15.97 -23.66 16.04
N GLN A 223 16.92 -22.84 15.60
CA GLN A 223 16.81 -21.38 15.71
C GLN A 223 15.72 -20.80 14.81
N LEU A 224 15.47 -21.39 13.64
CA LEU A 224 14.34 -21.01 12.78
C LEU A 224 13.00 -21.44 13.38
N PHE A 225 12.92 -22.61 14.02
CA PHE A 225 11.75 -22.97 14.82
C PHE A 225 11.56 -22.01 16.01
N GLY A 226 12.64 -21.56 16.63
CA GLY A 226 12.58 -20.49 17.64
C GLY A 226 12.06 -19.17 17.08
N ALA A 227 12.49 -18.78 15.88
CA ALA A 227 11.96 -17.59 15.18
C ALA A 227 10.47 -17.75 14.86
N LEU A 228 10.04 -18.93 14.40
CA LEU A 228 8.63 -19.26 14.18
C LEU A 228 7.83 -19.15 15.48
N GLY A 229 8.34 -19.69 16.59
CA GLY A 229 7.73 -19.54 17.91
C GLY A 229 7.59 -18.09 18.34
N ALA A 230 8.64 -17.27 18.14
CA ALA A 230 8.60 -15.84 18.45
C ALA A 230 7.58 -15.08 17.58
N MET A 231 7.46 -15.44 16.30
CA MET A 231 6.46 -14.91 15.38
C MET A 231 5.04 -15.23 15.87
N ILE A 232 4.78 -16.49 16.23
CA ILE A 232 3.50 -16.94 16.77
C ILE A 232 3.19 -16.24 18.09
N VAL A 233 4.14 -16.09 19.00
CA VAL A 233 3.90 -15.38 20.28
C VAL A 233 3.59 -13.90 20.05
N SER A 234 4.27 -13.25 19.10
CA SER A 234 4.14 -11.81 18.87
C SER A 234 2.83 -11.43 18.14
N ALA A 235 2.28 -12.32 17.32
CA ALA A 235 1.02 -12.11 16.61
C ALA A 235 -0.17 -12.85 17.24
N GLY A 236 0.06 -14.09 17.67
CA GLY A 236 -0.97 -15.04 18.03
C GLY A 236 -1.77 -14.65 19.26
N TRP A 237 -1.21 -13.87 20.19
CA TRP A 237 -1.95 -13.41 21.36
C TRP A 237 -3.21 -12.60 20.98
N TRP A 238 -3.11 -11.71 19.99
CA TRP A 238 -4.25 -10.90 19.56
C TRP A 238 -5.27 -11.76 18.81
N ILE A 239 -4.80 -12.66 17.91
CA ILE A 239 -5.66 -13.60 17.18
C ILE A 239 -6.44 -14.49 18.17
N LEU A 240 -5.76 -15.04 19.18
CA LEU A 240 -6.37 -15.87 20.21
C LEU A 240 -7.43 -15.09 20.99
N ILE A 241 -7.13 -13.85 21.40
CA ILE A 241 -8.11 -13.02 22.10
C ILE A 241 -9.33 -12.76 21.21
N VAL A 242 -9.15 -12.37 19.94
CA VAL A 242 -10.28 -12.10 19.03
C VAL A 242 -11.13 -13.35 18.80
N GLU A 243 -10.50 -14.50 18.63
CA GLU A 243 -11.21 -15.76 18.37
C GLU A 243 -12.00 -16.26 19.59
N PHE A 244 -11.45 -16.09 20.80
CA PHE A 244 -12.09 -16.55 22.05
C PHE A 244 -12.94 -15.49 22.75
N TRP A 245 -12.88 -14.23 22.31
CA TRP A 245 -13.75 -13.19 22.84
C TRP A 245 -15.21 -13.48 22.44
N PRO A 246 -16.18 -13.43 23.38
CA PRO A 246 -17.56 -13.78 23.10
C PRO A 246 -18.12 -13.03 21.89
N ALA A 247 -18.64 -13.76 20.89
CA ALA A 247 -19.10 -13.18 19.62
C ALA A 247 -20.18 -12.11 19.80
N SER A 248 -21.05 -12.24 20.81
CA SER A 248 -22.08 -11.27 21.15
C SER A 248 -21.55 -9.97 21.75
N SER A 249 -20.28 -9.92 22.15
CA SER A 249 -19.68 -8.77 22.82
C SER A 249 -18.39 -8.27 22.14
N ARG A 250 -18.11 -8.67 20.90
CA ARG A 250 -17.06 -8.10 20.04
C ARG A 250 -17.66 -7.60 18.73
N PRO A 251 -16.99 -6.66 18.04
CA PRO A 251 -17.39 -6.30 16.68
C PRO A 251 -17.35 -7.52 15.75
N TRP A 252 -18.14 -7.46 14.68
CA TRP A 252 -17.99 -8.38 13.55
C TRP A 252 -16.59 -8.23 12.95
N VAL A 253 -15.96 -9.34 12.56
CA VAL A 253 -14.68 -9.29 11.82
C VAL A 253 -14.95 -8.94 10.36
N GLY A 254 -14.68 -7.71 9.97
CA GLY A 254 -14.93 -7.21 8.61
C GLY A 254 -14.15 -7.98 7.54
N GLY A 255 -14.80 -8.24 6.40
CA GLY A 255 -14.29 -9.07 5.31
C GLY A 255 -14.35 -10.57 5.58
N SER A 256 -15.12 -11.01 6.58
CA SER A 256 -15.40 -12.42 6.87
C SER A 256 -16.89 -12.71 6.76
N GLN A 257 -17.24 -13.95 6.40
CA GLN A 257 -18.64 -14.38 6.26
C GLN A 257 -19.17 -15.06 7.54
N ASN A 258 -18.27 -15.50 8.42
CA ASN A 258 -18.62 -16.26 9.63
C ASN A 258 -18.06 -15.61 10.91
N ASN A 259 -17.82 -14.29 10.90
CA ASN A 259 -17.28 -13.54 12.04
C ASN A 259 -15.93 -14.08 12.56
N SER A 260 -15.04 -14.51 11.66
CA SER A 260 -13.79 -15.17 12.03
C SER A 260 -12.56 -14.46 11.49
N ILE A 261 -11.61 -14.18 12.37
CA ILE A 261 -10.32 -13.59 12.01
C ILE A 261 -9.42 -14.59 11.27
N LEU A 262 -9.56 -15.88 11.55
CA LEU A 262 -8.84 -16.93 10.83
C LEU A 262 -9.37 -17.09 9.41
N GLU A 263 -10.69 -17.05 9.23
CA GLU A 263 -11.33 -17.02 7.91
C GLU A 263 -10.83 -15.83 7.08
N LEU A 264 -10.85 -14.61 7.65
CA LEU A 264 -10.32 -13.43 6.98
C LEU A 264 -8.84 -13.60 6.60
N THR A 265 -8.03 -14.11 7.53
CA THR A 265 -6.57 -14.27 7.38
C THR A 265 -6.22 -15.27 6.29
N LEU A 266 -6.85 -16.44 6.28
CA LEU A 266 -6.50 -17.55 5.40
C LEU A 266 -7.26 -17.49 4.06
N GLY A 267 -8.49 -16.96 4.08
CA GLY A 267 -9.33 -16.75 2.91
C GLY A 267 -8.99 -15.44 2.20
N TYR A 268 -9.86 -14.43 2.36
CA TYR A 268 -9.82 -13.17 1.60
C TYR A 268 -8.45 -12.47 1.59
N ASN A 269 -7.79 -12.32 2.74
CA ASN A 269 -6.47 -11.68 2.82
C ASN A 269 -5.28 -12.64 2.66
N GLY A 270 -5.56 -13.91 2.40
CA GLY A 270 -4.56 -14.97 2.34
C GLY A 270 -4.54 -15.68 1.00
N PHE A 271 -4.93 -16.96 1.01
CA PHE A 271 -4.87 -17.82 -0.18
C PHE A 271 -5.84 -17.37 -1.27
N GLY A 272 -6.95 -16.71 -0.91
CA GLY A 272 -7.88 -16.12 -1.89
C GLY A 272 -7.20 -15.12 -2.83
N ARG A 273 -6.23 -14.34 -2.32
CA ARG A 273 -5.42 -13.43 -3.15
C ARG A 273 -4.61 -14.17 -4.22
N LEU A 274 -4.15 -15.39 -3.91
CA LEU A 274 -3.34 -16.18 -4.83
C LEU A 274 -4.23 -16.89 -5.86
N SER A 275 -5.35 -17.47 -5.44
CA SER A 275 -6.28 -18.23 -6.30
C SER A 275 -7.24 -17.35 -7.11
N GLY A 276 -7.54 -16.13 -6.64
CA GLY A 276 -8.61 -15.29 -7.15
C GLY A 276 -10.00 -15.64 -6.59
N ASP A 277 -10.07 -16.57 -5.63
CA ASP A 277 -11.30 -16.96 -4.94
C ASP A 277 -11.42 -16.18 -3.63
N GLU A 278 -11.95 -14.97 -3.74
CA GLU A 278 -11.95 -13.95 -2.68
C GLU A 278 -13.37 -13.71 -2.14
N THR A 279 -13.97 -14.73 -1.53
CA THR A 279 -15.26 -14.60 -0.83
C THR A 279 -15.18 -13.50 0.24
N GLY A 280 -16.18 -12.60 0.26
CA GLY A 280 -16.19 -11.42 1.14
C GLY A 280 -15.33 -10.25 0.66
N SER A 281 -14.79 -10.30 -0.56
CA SER A 281 -14.01 -9.19 -1.12
C SER A 281 -14.83 -8.14 -1.85
N VAL A 282 -14.21 -6.98 -2.04
CA VAL A 282 -14.79 -5.76 -2.66
C VAL A 282 -15.13 -5.90 -4.14
N THR A 283 -14.65 -6.95 -4.81
CA THR A 283 -15.05 -7.32 -6.18
C THR A 283 -15.70 -8.69 -6.13
N PRO A 284 -16.76 -8.95 -6.91
CA PRO A 284 -17.32 -10.28 -6.96
C PRO A 284 -16.24 -11.25 -7.40
N GLY A 285 -15.89 -12.17 -6.50
CA GLY A 285 -15.04 -13.29 -6.84
C GLY A 285 -15.64 -14.04 -8.03
N ARG A 286 -14.81 -14.83 -8.72
CA ARG A 286 -15.24 -15.62 -9.89
C ARG A 286 -16.47 -16.51 -9.62
N GLY A 287 -16.78 -16.81 -8.35
CA GLY A 287 -17.96 -17.56 -7.91
C GLY A 287 -19.12 -16.74 -7.30
N GLY A 288 -19.00 -15.42 -7.14
CA GLY A 288 -20.03 -14.58 -6.48
C GLY A 288 -21.01 -13.89 -7.42
N MET A 289 -20.64 -13.73 -8.70
CA MET A 289 -21.58 -13.35 -9.75
C MET A 289 -22.14 -14.65 -10.36
N GLY A 290 -23.46 -14.80 -10.36
CA GLY A 290 -24.12 -15.85 -11.15
C GLY A 290 -23.52 -15.90 -12.55
N GLY A 291 -23.27 -17.12 -13.05
CA GLY A 291 -22.42 -17.39 -14.23
C GLY A 291 -22.72 -16.54 -15.47
N ASP A 292 -23.91 -15.98 -15.56
CA ASP A 292 -24.38 -15.18 -16.70
C ASP A 292 -23.99 -13.69 -16.62
N MET A 293 -23.78 -13.10 -15.43
CA MET A 293 -23.28 -11.70 -15.30
C MET A 293 -21.75 -11.62 -15.35
N ALA A 294 -21.05 -12.63 -14.81
CA ALA A 294 -19.61 -12.72 -14.92
C ALA A 294 -19.17 -12.82 -16.40
N GLY A 295 -19.97 -13.50 -17.24
CA GLY A 295 -19.73 -13.58 -18.68
C GLY A 295 -19.83 -12.24 -19.43
N GLY A 296 -20.64 -11.30 -18.93
CA GLY A 296 -20.87 -10.00 -19.59
C GLY A 296 -19.83 -8.92 -19.26
N MET A 297 -19.25 -8.92 -18.05
CA MET A 297 -18.20 -7.96 -17.65
C MET A 297 -16.78 -8.53 -17.78
N ALA A 298 -16.59 -9.85 -17.67
CA ALA A 298 -15.28 -10.50 -17.87
C ALA A 298 -15.07 -11.01 -19.31
N GLY A 299 -16.11 -10.98 -20.15
CA GLY A 299 -16.04 -11.34 -21.56
C GLY A 299 -15.31 -10.29 -22.39
N GLY A 300 -13.98 -10.26 -22.34
CA GLY A 300 -13.18 -9.53 -23.32
C GLY A 300 -11.76 -9.11 -22.90
N MET A 301 -11.40 -9.17 -21.61
CA MET A 301 -10.09 -8.71 -21.13
C MET A 301 -9.28 -9.89 -20.58
N PRO A 302 -8.20 -10.34 -21.26
CA PRO A 302 -7.24 -11.22 -20.62
C PRO A 302 -6.69 -10.50 -19.37
N GLY A 303 -6.65 -11.18 -18.21
CA GLY A 303 -6.11 -10.63 -16.96
C GLY A 303 -7.12 -10.07 -15.93
N GLY A 304 -8.39 -9.93 -16.27
CA GLY A 304 -9.38 -9.33 -15.36
C GLY A 304 -9.14 -7.84 -15.08
N ILE A 305 -9.91 -7.26 -14.15
CA ILE A 305 -9.91 -5.81 -13.87
C ILE A 305 -8.58 -5.31 -13.26
N TRP A 306 -7.75 -6.21 -12.74
CA TRP A 306 -6.52 -5.91 -12.01
C TRP A 306 -5.23 -6.03 -12.85
N GLY A 307 -5.36 -6.28 -14.15
CA GLY A 307 -4.26 -6.45 -15.10
C GLY A 307 -3.79 -7.90 -15.26
N GLU A 308 -3.14 -8.18 -16.39
CA GLU A 308 -2.69 -9.53 -16.75
C GLU A 308 -1.70 -10.10 -15.75
N THR A 309 -1.99 -11.32 -15.26
CA THR A 309 -1.00 -12.10 -14.51
C THR A 309 0.10 -12.57 -15.46
N GLY A 310 1.34 -12.50 -14.99
CA GLY A 310 2.50 -12.88 -15.78
C GLY A 310 3.77 -12.22 -15.30
N ILE A 311 4.91 -12.74 -15.75
CA ILE A 311 6.24 -12.28 -15.35
C ILE A 311 6.48 -10.79 -15.63
N PHE A 312 5.71 -10.21 -16.57
CA PHE A 312 5.81 -8.81 -16.95
C PHE A 312 4.83 -7.88 -16.19
N ARG A 313 3.97 -8.39 -15.29
CA ARG A 313 2.94 -7.57 -14.61
C ARG A 313 3.51 -6.34 -13.91
N MET A 314 4.70 -6.45 -13.32
CA MET A 314 5.38 -5.32 -12.64
C MET A 314 5.78 -4.20 -13.60
N PHE A 315 5.84 -4.49 -14.90
CA PHE A 315 6.24 -3.56 -15.96
C PHE A 315 5.03 -3.00 -16.73
N ASP A 316 3.81 -3.46 -16.45
CA ASP A 316 2.59 -3.01 -17.14
C ASP A 316 2.27 -1.54 -16.84
N ALA A 317 1.29 -0.98 -17.56
CA ALA A 317 0.93 0.42 -17.46
C ALA A 317 0.56 0.86 -16.03
N SER A 318 -0.15 0.00 -15.28
CA SER A 318 -0.62 0.29 -13.92
C SER A 318 0.48 0.19 -12.86
N GLN A 319 1.47 -0.68 -13.06
CA GLN A 319 2.49 -1.02 -12.05
C GLN A 319 3.85 -0.40 -12.35
N GLY A 320 4.20 -0.25 -13.62
CA GLY A 320 5.55 0.11 -14.04
C GLY A 320 6.02 1.43 -13.45
N GLY A 321 5.16 2.46 -13.47
CA GLY A 321 5.47 3.78 -12.90
C GLY A 321 5.65 3.77 -11.39
N GLN A 322 5.11 2.76 -10.68
CA GLN A 322 5.20 2.65 -9.23
C GLN A 322 6.59 2.17 -8.77
N ILE A 323 7.15 1.15 -9.44
CA ILE A 323 8.30 0.39 -8.92
C ILE A 323 9.34 -0.05 -9.96
N ALA A 324 8.98 -0.18 -11.25
CA ALA A 324 9.78 -0.95 -12.20
C ALA A 324 11.09 -0.29 -12.63
N TRP A 325 11.22 1.03 -12.43
CA TRP A 325 12.34 1.87 -12.86
C TRP A 325 13.73 1.23 -12.70
N LEU A 326 13.97 0.57 -11.57
CA LEU A 326 15.28 0.04 -11.18
C LEU A 326 15.30 -1.49 -11.04
N ILE A 327 14.19 -2.19 -11.30
CA ILE A 327 14.13 -3.66 -11.18
C ILE A 327 15.15 -4.35 -12.10
N PRO A 328 15.24 -4.03 -13.41
CA PRO A 328 16.20 -4.70 -14.29
C PRO A 328 17.65 -4.52 -13.82
N ALA A 329 18.03 -3.31 -13.41
CA ALA A 329 19.36 -3.03 -12.88
C ALA A 329 19.61 -3.76 -11.55
N ALA A 330 18.64 -3.79 -10.63
CA ALA A 330 18.75 -4.52 -9.38
C ALA A 330 18.99 -6.02 -9.59
N LEU A 331 18.32 -6.64 -10.58
CA LEU A 331 18.53 -8.05 -10.94
C LEU A 331 19.92 -8.30 -11.55
N ILE A 332 20.39 -7.43 -12.45
CA ILE A 332 21.76 -7.52 -13.00
C ILE A 332 22.79 -7.41 -11.88
N LEU A 333 22.63 -6.41 -11.01
CA LEU A 333 23.52 -6.17 -9.87
C LEU A 333 23.51 -7.31 -8.86
N LEU A 334 22.35 -7.94 -8.63
CA LEU A 334 22.22 -9.14 -7.82
C LEU A 334 23.05 -10.29 -8.40
N VAL A 335 22.84 -10.63 -9.67
CA VAL A 335 23.54 -11.73 -10.35
C VAL A 335 25.03 -11.49 -10.35
N VAL A 336 25.47 -10.31 -10.78
CA VAL A 336 26.90 -9.96 -10.85
C VAL A 336 27.52 -9.93 -9.45
N GLY A 337 26.81 -9.37 -8.46
CA GLY A 337 27.23 -9.39 -7.07
C GLY A 337 27.44 -10.80 -6.54
N LEU A 338 26.51 -11.72 -6.82
CA LEU A 338 26.62 -13.13 -6.42
C LEU A 338 27.78 -13.83 -7.14
N VAL A 339 27.98 -13.59 -8.44
CA VAL A 339 29.12 -14.12 -9.21
C VAL A 339 30.45 -13.65 -8.62
N LEU A 340 30.58 -12.36 -8.31
CA LEU A 340 31.76 -11.79 -7.65
C LEU A 340 32.03 -12.36 -6.26
N ARG A 341 31.02 -12.94 -5.61
CA ARG A 341 31.11 -13.60 -4.30
C ARG A 341 30.95 -15.12 -4.39
N GLY A 342 30.97 -15.72 -5.57
CA GLY A 342 30.67 -17.14 -5.75
C GLY A 342 31.63 -18.07 -4.99
N ARG A 343 32.91 -17.66 -4.90
CA ARG A 343 33.95 -18.37 -4.12
C ARG A 343 34.04 -17.95 -2.65
N ALA A 344 33.21 -17.00 -2.21
CA ALA A 344 33.20 -16.59 -0.81
C ALA A 344 32.61 -17.71 0.07
N PRO A 345 33.10 -17.87 1.31
CA PRO A 345 32.54 -18.83 2.26
C PRO A 345 31.02 -18.65 2.43
N ARG A 346 30.31 -19.73 2.76
CA ARG A 346 28.85 -19.69 2.97
C ARG A 346 28.41 -18.63 4.00
N THR A 347 29.24 -18.39 5.02
CA THR A 347 29.00 -17.45 6.13
C THR A 347 29.40 -16.01 5.79
N ASP A 348 29.76 -15.73 4.53
CA ASP A 348 30.07 -14.39 4.09
C ASP A 348 28.86 -13.45 4.20
N GLY A 349 28.98 -12.41 5.04
CA GLY A 349 27.88 -11.49 5.29
C GLY A 349 27.46 -10.65 4.08
N GLN A 350 28.38 -10.37 3.15
CA GLN A 350 28.05 -9.66 1.91
C GLN A 350 27.23 -10.56 0.96
N ARG A 351 27.65 -11.82 0.80
CA ARG A 351 26.86 -12.83 0.06
C ARG A 351 25.49 -13.05 0.71
N ALA A 352 25.41 -13.17 2.03
CA ALA A 352 24.14 -13.30 2.75
C ALA A 352 23.20 -12.11 2.50
N SER A 353 23.75 -10.88 2.47
CA SER A 353 22.98 -9.68 2.15
C SER A 353 22.41 -9.72 0.73
N LEU A 354 23.21 -10.12 -0.27
CA LEU A 354 22.72 -10.30 -1.65
C LEU A 354 21.62 -11.37 -1.73
N ILE A 355 21.77 -12.48 -1.00
CA ILE A 355 20.76 -13.55 -0.97
C ILE A 355 19.45 -13.05 -0.38
N VAL A 356 19.44 -12.39 0.79
CA VAL A 356 18.18 -11.98 1.43
C VAL A 356 17.44 -10.92 0.63
N TRP A 357 18.14 -9.88 0.15
CA TRP A 357 17.51 -8.83 -0.64
C TRP A 357 17.10 -9.34 -2.03
N GLY A 358 17.92 -10.18 -2.65
CA GLY A 358 17.61 -10.80 -3.94
C GLY A 358 16.43 -11.76 -3.87
N SER A 359 16.41 -12.67 -2.89
CA SER A 359 15.29 -13.60 -2.72
C SER A 359 14.02 -12.89 -2.27
N TRP A 360 14.09 -11.80 -1.47
CA TRP A 360 12.93 -10.94 -1.22
C TRP A 360 12.37 -10.38 -2.53
N LEU A 361 13.20 -9.69 -3.32
CA LEU A 361 12.78 -9.15 -4.62
C LEU A 361 12.10 -10.21 -5.50
N LEU A 362 12.71 -11.40 -5.60
CA LEU A 362 12.19 -12.48 -6.43
C LEU A 362 10.89 -13.08 -5.90
N VAL A 363 10.83 -13.43 -4.60
CA VAL A 363 9.64 -14.04 -4.00
C VAL A 363 8.46 -13.08 -4.08
N THR A 364 8.63 -11.84 -3.61
CA THR A 364 7.56 -10.84 -3.67
C THR A 364 7.18 -10.50 -5.11
N GLY A 365 8.17 -10.34 -6.01
CA GLY A 365 7.93 -10.01 -7.41
C GLY A 365 7.18 -11.10 -8.16
N LEU A 366 7.53 -12.37 -7.94
CA LEU A 366 6.84 -13.52 -8.53
C LEU A 366 5.44 -13.69 -7.95
N THR A 367 5.26 -13.58 -6.63
CA THR A 367 3.92 -13.64 -6.04
C THR A 367 3.03 -12.54 -6.61
N PHE A 368 3.51 -11.30 -6.68
CA PHE A 368 2.77 -10.20 -7.28
C PHE A 368 2.63 -10.29 -8.80
N SER A 369 3.40 -11.15 -9.47
CA SER A 369 3.24 -11.38 -10.91
C SER A 369 2.14 -12.41 -11.19
N PHE A 370 1.97 -13.39 -10.30
CA PHE A 370 1.11 -14.56 -10.54
C PHE A 370 -0.12 -14.66 -9.63
N MET A 371 -0.25 -13.83 -8.60
CA MET A 371 -1.47 -13.79 -7.78
C MET A 371 -2.68 -13.35 -8.63
N ALA A 372 -3.77 -14.12 -8.56
CA ALA A 372 -4.93 -13.95 -9.43
C ALA A 372 -6.07 -13.11 -8.83
N GLY A 373 -6.03 -12.83 -7.53
CA GLY A 373 -7.01 -11.97 -6.85
C GLY A 373 -6.73 -10.47 -6.98
N ILE A 374 -7.45 -9.68 -6.18
CA ILE A 374 -7.34 -8.21 -6.15
C ILE A 374 -5.88 -7.78 -6.02
N PHE A 375 -5.46 -6.92 -6.94
CA PHE A 375 -4.14 -6.32 -6.94
C PHE A 375 -4.22 -4.81 -7.13
N HIS A 376 -3.71 -4.07 -6.16
CA HIS A 376 -3.60 -2.62 -6.25
C HIS A 376 -2.17 -2.19 -6.52
N ALA A 377 -2.02 -1.09 -7.27
CA ALA A 377 -0.73 -0.60 -7.71
C ALA A 377 0.23 -0.32 -6.55
N TYR A 378 -0.32 0.17 -5.43
CA TYR A 378 0.45 0.50 -4.25
C TYR A 378 1.04 -0.72 -3.51
N TYR A 379 0.58 -1.95 -3.78
CA TYR A 379 1.16 -3.16 -3.16
C TYR A 379 2.64 -3.32 -3.48
N THR A 380 3.06 -2.79 -4.63
CA THR A 380 4.44 -2.82 -5.10
C THR A 380 5.44 -2.11 -4.18
N VAL A 381 4.99 -1.32 -3.20
CA VAL A 381 5.86 -0.76 -2.15
C VAL A 381 6.64 -1.84 -1.39
N ALA A 382 6.08 -3.06 -1.27
CA ALA A 382 6.75 -4.19 -0.64
C ALA A 382 8.05 -4.63 -1.34
N LEU A 383 8.26 -4.24 -2.61
CA LEU A 383 9.48 -4.49 -3.37
C LEU A 383 10.54 -3.39 -3.17
N ALA A 384 10.12 -2.18 -2.80
CA ALA A 384 10.97 -1.00 -2.78
C ALA A 384 12.24 -1.17 -1.93
N PRO A 385 12.20 -1.74 -0.70
CA PRO A 385 13.40 -1.92 0.10
C PRO A 385 14.42 -2.86 -0.55
N ALA A 386 13.96 -3.94 -1.18
CA ALA A 386 14.83 -4.92 -1.83
C ALA A 386 15.50 -4.35 -3.08
N VAL A 387 14.74 -3.64 -3.92
CA VAL A 387 15.28 -2.91 -5.08
C VAL A 387 16.32 -1.89 -4.61
N ALA A 388 15.97 -1.05 -3.63
CA ALA A 388 16.84 -0.03 -3.08
C ALA A 388 18.14 -0.60 -2.49
N ALA A 389 18.05 -1.68 -1.70
CA ALA A 389 19.20 -2.38 -1.16
C ALA A 389 20.12 -2.90 -2.26
N LEU A 390 19.58 -3.57 -3.28
CA LEU A 390 20.37 -4.15 -4.37
C LEU A 390 21.05 -3.09 -5.24
N ILE A 391 20.37 -1.96 -5.51
CA ILE A 391 20.98 -0.82 -6.20
C ILE A 391 22.14 -0.26 -5.38
N GLY A 392 21.95 -0.01 -4.08
CA GLY A 392 23.00 0.51 -3.19
C GLY A 392 24.19 -0.45 -3.05
N ILE A 393 23.91 -1.73 -2.79
CA ILE A 393 24.90 -2.79 -2.62
C ILE A 393 25.69 -3.01 -3.91
N GLY A 394 24.99 -3.28 -5.01
CA GLY A 394 25.58 -3.66 -6.28
C GLY A 394 26.39 -2.53 -6.89
N SER A 395 25.86 -1.31 -6.92
CA SER A 395 26.55 -0.17 -7.53
C SER A 395 27.92 0.05 -6.90
N VAL A 396 28.00 0.03 -5.56
CA VAL A 396 29.28 0.21 -4.85
C VAL A 396 30.19 -1.02 -4.96
N ALA A 397 29.63 -2.23 -4.90
CA ALA A 397 30.42 -3.46 -5.01
C ALA A 397 31.10 -3.59 -6.38
N LEU A 398 30.37 -3.32 -7.46
CA LEU A 398 30.90 -3.36 -8.83
C LEU A 398 31.85 -2.18 -9.08
N TRP A 399 31.53 -0.97 -8.58
CA TRP A 399 32.43 0.17 -8.71
C TRP A 399 33.81 -0.07 -8.07
N ARG A 400 33.86 -0.78 -6.94
CA ARG A 400 35.14 -1.19 -6.32
C ARG A 400 35.94 -2.15 -7.19
N ARG A 401 35.29 -2.88 -8.10
CA ARG A 401 35.91 -3.79 -9.07
C ARG A 401 35.93 -3.23 -10.49
N ARG A 402 35.80 -1.91 -10.64
CA ARG A 402 35.80 -1.22 -11.93
C ARG A 402 37.09 -1.39 -12.72
N ASP A 403 38.17 -1.95 -12.19
CA ASP A 403 39.37 -2.27 -12.99
C ASP A 403 39.21 -3.53 -13.83
N THR A 404 38.18 -4.33 -13.59
CA THR A 404 37.87 -5.54 -14.35
C THR A 404 36.93 -5.23 -15.51
N TYR A 405 37.32 -5.57 -16.74
CA TYR A 405 36.57 -5.21 -17.96
C TYR A 405 35.12 -5.72 -17.95
N TRP A 406 34.89 -7.00 -17.69
CA TRP A 406 33.53 -7.55 -17.68
C TRP A 406 32.64 -6.92 -16.60
N VAL A 407 33.22 -6.44 -15.49
CA VAL A 407 32.48 -5.69 -14.45
C VAL A 407 32.05 -4.31 -14.95
N ARG A 408 32.89 -3.64 -15.74
CA ARG A 408 32.50 -2.38 -16.43
C ARG A 408 31.36 -2.60 -17.40
N VAL A 409 31.43 -3.65 -18.21
CA VAL A 409 30.35 -4.03 -19.13
C VAL A 409 29.07 -4.27 -18.34
N ALA A 410 29.12 -5.02 -17.24
CA ALA A 410 27.96 -5.25 -16.38
C ALA A 410 27.37 -3.94 -15.80
N MET A 411 28.21 -3.00 -15.35
CA MET A 411 27.72 -1.69 -14.89
C MET A 411 27.07 -0.89 -16.03
N ALA A 412 27.68 -0.87 -17.21
CA ALA A 412 27.13 -0.19 -18.38
C ALA A 412 25.79 -0.80 -18.82
N VAL A 413 25.65 -2.13 -18.79
CA VAL A 413 24.38 -2.82 -19.08
C VAL A 413 23.31 -2.51 -18.03
N ALA A 414 23.67 -2.42 -16.74
CA ALA A 414 22.72 -2.01 -15.70
C ALA A 414 22.23 -0.56 -15.88
N VAL A 415 23.10 0.34 -16.32
CA VAL A 415 22.71 1.72 -16.67
C VAL A 415 21.82 1.73 -17.91
N ALA A 416 22.20 1.02 -18.97
CA ALA A 416 21.43 0.94 -20.20
C ALA A 416 20.03 0.37 -19.97
N SER A 417 19.89 -0.66 -19.12
CA SER A 417 18.57 -1.21 -18.77
C SER A 417 17.71 -0.23 -17.98
N THR A 418 18.32 0.56 -17.10
CA THR A 418 17.62 1.64 -16.37
C THR A 418 17.15 2.74 -17.31
N VAL A 419 18.00 3.16 -18.26
CA VAL A 419 17.66 4.17 -19.27
C VAL A 419 16.53 3.68 -20.17
N ALA A 420 16.59 2.42 -20.62
CA ALA A 420 15.53 1.80 -21.41
C ALA A 420 14.21 1.76 -20.62
N MET A 421 14.26 1.40 -19.34
CA MET A 421 13.07 1.39 -18.49
C MET A 421 12.49 2.79 -18.29
N ALA A 422 13.34 3.78 -17.98
CA ALA A 422 12.93 5.18 -17.83
C ALA A 422 12.29 5.72 -19.12
N TRP A 423 12.84 5.37 -20.29
CA TRP A 423 12.27 5.71 -21.57
C TRP A 423 10.87 5.11 -21.75
N VAL A 424 10.70 3.81 -21.49
CA VAL A 424 9.41 3.12 -21.59
C VAL A 424 8.37 3.74 -20.66
N LEU A 425 8.74 4.05 -19.41
CA LEU A 425 7.81 4.60 -18.42
C LEU A 425 7.43 6.04 -18.72
N LEU A 426 8.38 6.91 -19.07
CA LEU A 426 8.11 8.31 -19.40
C LEU A 426 7.36 8.47 -20.73
N ARG A 427 7.40 7.48 -21.63
CA ARG A 427 6.53 7.45 -22.80
C ARG A 427 5.06 7.17 -22.48
N ARG A 428 4.75 6.68 -21.28
CA ARG A 428 3.35 6.49 -20.84
C ARG A 428 2.74 7.77 -20.29
N SER A 429 3.55 8.80 -20.05
CA SER A 429 3.16 10.11 -19.55
C SER A 429 3.78 11.20 -20.42
N GLU A 430 3.53 11.16 -21.74
CA GLU A 430 4.28 11.97 -22.71
C GLU A 430 4.18 13.49 -22.48
N SER A 431 3.10 13.98 -21.90
CA SER A 431 2.91 15.40 -21.55
C SER A 431 3.60 15.80 -20.23
N PHE A 432 3.95 14.83 -19.37
CA PHE A 432 4.61 15.09 -18.09
C PHE A 432 6.11 15.25 -18.29
N VAL A 433 6.61 16.47 -18.07
CA VAL A 433 8.04 16.82 -18.19
C VAL A 433 8.66 16.24 -19.47
N PRO A 434 8.16 16.61 -20.67
CA PRO A 434 8.36 15.87 -21.93
C PRO A 434 9.83 15.74 -22.35
N TRP A 435 10.69 16.65 -21.88
CA TRP A 435 12.12 16.65 -22.17
C TRP A 435 12.92 15.63 -21.34
N LEU A 436 12.38 15.15 -20.21
CA LEU A 436 13.11 14.33 -19.25
C LEU A 436 13.57 12.99 -19.84
N LYS A 437 12.72 12.34 -20.65
CA LYS A 437 13.07 11.08 -21.32
C LYS A 437 14.28 11.22 -22.24
N TRP A 438 14.39 12.35 -22.94
CA TRP A 438 15.51 12.66 -23.82
C TRP A 438 16.78 12.99 -23.02
N ALA A 439 16.65 13.78 -21.95
CA ALA A 439 17.78 14.08 -21.06
C ALA A 439 18.36 12.80 -20.42
N ILE A 440 17.50 11.92 -19.89
CA ILE A 440 17.92 10.62 -19.33
C ILE A 440 18.58 9.75 -20.40
N LEU A 441 18.04 9.72 -21.63
CA LEU A 441 18.62 8.96 -22.73
C LEU A 441 20.04 9.44 -23.06
N VAL A 442 20.23 10.75 -23.28
CA VAL A 442 21.54 11.31 -23.66
C VAL A 442 22.55 11.14 -22.52
N VAL A 443 22.21 11.55 -21.30
CA VAL A 443 23.11 11.42 -20.15
C VAL A 443 23.39 9.95 -19.84
N GLY A 444 22.40 9.08 -19.98
CA GLY A 444 22.51 7.65 -19.77
C GLY A 444 23.46 6.95 -20.77
N ILE A 445 23.40 7.31 -22.05
CA ILE A 445 24.35 6.82 -23.07
C ILE A 445 25.77 7.27 -22.71
N LEU A 446 25.95 8.55 -22.39
CA LEU A 446 27.26 9.08 -21.97
C LEU A 446 27.79 8.38 -20.72
N ALA A 447 26.92 8.13 -19.73
CA ALA A 447 27.26 7.42 -18.51
C ALA A 447 27.67 5.96 -18.80
N ALA A 448 26.93 5.25 -19.64
CA ALA A 448 27.26 3.87 -20.02
C ALA A 448 28.61 3.79 -20.76
N VAL A 449 28.88 4.72 -21.69
CA VAL A 449 30.19 4.82 -22.37
C VAL A 449 31.29 5.17 -21.38
N ALA A 450 31.06 6.12 -20.48
CA ALA A 450 32.04 6.52 -19.47
C ALA A 450 32.44 5.36 -18.56
N LEU A 451 31.51 4.48 -18.20
CA LEU A 451 31.78 3.27 -17.41
C LEU A 451 32.70 2.27 -18.12
N LEU A 452 32.71 2.24 -19.46
CA LEU A 452 33.59 1.38 -20.25
C LEU A 452 35.02 1.93 -20.35
N VAL A 453 35.19 3.25 -20.24
CA VAL A 453 36.49 3.92 -20.39
C VAL A 453 37.20 4.06 -19.03
N PRO A 454 38.30 3.33 -18.76
CA PRO A 454 38.99 3.34 -17.47
C PRO A 454 39.33 4.75 -16.95
N ALA A 455 39.81 5.62 -17.85
CA ALA A 455 40.22 6.98 -17.51
C ALA A 455 39.07 7.82 -16.92
N LEU A 456 37.82 7.58 -17.36
CA LEU A 456 36.64 8.30 -16.91
C LEU A 456 36.09 7.79 -15.57
N THR A 457 36.62 6.69 -15.05
CA THR A 457 36.25 6.10 -13.75
C THR A 457 37.31 6.33 -12.65
N ARG A 458 38.27 7.24 -12.91
CA ARG A 458 39.40 7.57 -12.03
C ARG A 458 39.50 9.08 -11.80
N GLY A 459 40.13 9.45 -10.67
CA GLY A 459 40.37 10.85 -10.31
C GLY A 459 39.09 11.70 -10.24
N ARG A 460 39.17 12.95 -10.69
CA ARG A 460 38.04 13.90 -10.69
C ARG A 460 36.94 13.51 -11.68
N LEU A 461 37.28 12.86 -12.79
CA LEU A 461 36.32 12.42 -13.80
C LEU A 461 35.39 11.31 -13.28
N ALA A 462 35.86 10.53 -12.32
CA ALA A 462 35.06 9.52 -11.64
C ALA A 462 33.79 10.12 -11.00
N ALA A 463 33.89 11.32 -10.43
CA ALA A 463 32.75 12.02 -9.83
C ALA A 463 31.71 12.41 -10.88
N ALA A 464 32.14 12.90 -12.05
CA ALA A 464 31.24 13.22 -13.16
C ALA A 464 30.51 11.97 -13.68
N SER A 465 31.22 10.85 -13.83
CA SER A 465 30.63 9.56 -14.21
C SER A 465 29.60 9.08 -13.19
N ILE A 466 29.90 9.19 -11.89
CA ILE A 466 28.95 8.83 -10.82
C ILE A 466 27.70 9.71 -10.87
N LEU A 467 27.86 11.03 -11.02
CA LEU A 467 26.73 11.96 -11.12
C LEU A 467 25.86 11.68 -12.35
N ALA A 468 26.48 11.38 -13.50
CA ALA A 468 25.76 11.02 -14.71
C ALA A 468 24.97 9.71 -14.54
N VAL A 469 25.56 8.69 -13.90
CA VAL A 469 24.86 7.43 -13.57
C VAL A 469 23.71 7.67 -12.59
N MET A 470 23.93 8.48 -11.54
CA MET A 470 22.88 8.82 -10.57
C MET A 470 21.73 9.57 -11.23
N PHE A 471 22.03 10.53 -12.13
CA PHE A 471 21.01 11.23 -12.89
C PHE A 471 20.21 10.27 -13.78
N ALA A 472 20.89 9.45 -14.58
CA ALA A 472 20.25 8.48 -15.47
C ALA A 472 19.37 7.47 -14.70
N GLY A 473 19.76 7.10 -13.48
CA GLY A 473 19.03 6.15 -12.65
C GLY A 473 17.88 6.74 -11.84
N LEU A 474 18.03 7.96 -11.33
CA LEU A 474 17.12 8.52 -10.31
C LEU A 474 16.25 9.66 -10.80
N ALA A 475 16.55 10.31 -11.93
CA ALA A 475 15.79 11.47 -12.38
C ALA A 475 14.31 11.12 -12.67
N GLY A 476 14.04 9.98 -13.31
CA GLY A 476 12.69 9.48 -13.56
C GLY A 476 11.88 9.19 -12.29
N PRO A 477 12.34 8.27 -11.42
CA PRO A 477 11.70 8.00 -10.12
C PRO A 477 11.50 9.26 -9.28
N THR A 478 12.51 10.13 -9.22
CA THR A 478 12.43 11.39 -8.47
C THR A 478 11.36 12.31 -9.04
N ALA A 479 11.25 12.44 -10.37
CA ALA A 479 10.20 13.26 -10.99
C ALA A 479 8.80 12.73 -10.65
N TYR A 480 8.59 11.40 -10.72
CA TYR A 480 7.32 10.78 -10.32
C TYR A 480 7.04 10.94 -8.82
N ALA A 481 8.06 10.81 -7.97
CA ALA A 481 7.92 11.01 -6.52
C ALA A 481 7.59 12.48 -6.19
N VAL A 482 8.19 13.45 -6.88
CA VAL A 482 7.88 14.88 -6.71
C VAL A 482 6.45 15.18 -7.15
N ASP A 483 6.01 14.63 -8.28
CA ASP A 483 4.63 14.75 -8.74
C ASP A 483 3.64 14.15 -7.72
N THR A 484 3.96 12.96 -7.20
CA THR A 484 3.20 12.30 -6.13
C THR A 484 3.10 13.17 -4.87
N VAL A 485 4.21 13.77 -4.43
CA VAL A 485 4.24 14.63 -3.23
C VAL A 485 3.37 15.88 -3.41
N ASN A 486 3.30 16.41 -4.64
CA ASN A 486 2.52 17.60 -4.97
C ASN A 486 1.06 17.31 -5.36
N THR A 487 0.67 16.04 -5.46
CA THR A 487 -0.67 15.63 -5.82
C THR A 487 -1.41 15.11 -4.58
N PRO A 488 -2.59 15.64 -4.24
CA PRO A 488 -3.45 15.08 -3.21
C PRO A 488 -3.93 13.67 -3.58
N HIS A 489 -4.04 12.78 -2.60
CA HIS A 489 -4.52 11.41 -2.82
C HIS A 489 -5.62 11.07 -1.82
N THR A 490 -6.76 10.58 -2.31
CA THR A 490 -7.91 10.17 -1.50
C THR A 490 -8.47 8.84 -2.00
N GLY A 491 -9.21 8.14 -1.13
CA GLY A 491 -9.93 6.92 -1.48
C GLY A 491 -9.13 5.62 -1.28
N ALA A 492 -9.75 4.49 -1.59
CA ALA A 492 -9.22 3.16 -1.31
C ALA A 492 -8.15 2.70 -2.32
N ILE A 493 -8.15 3.26 -3.54
CA ILE A 493 -7.22 2.89 -4.62
C ILE A 493 -6.42 4.13 -5.01
N VAL A 494 -5.11 4.10 -4.77
CA VAL A 494 -4.20 5.20 -5.07
C VAL A 494 -2.99 4.71 -5.87
N SER A 495 -2.42 5.59 -6.69
CA SER A 495 -1.23 5.33 -7.50
C SER A 495 -0.31 6.54 -7.51
N ALA A 496 1.00 6.30 -7.47
CA ALA A 496 2.01 7.35 -7.53
C ALA A 496 2.30 7.82 -8.96
N GLY A 497 2.71 9.08 -9.07
CA GLY A 497 3.15 9.73 -10.31
C GLY A 497 2.00 10.30 -11.16
N PRO A 498 2.35 10.89 -12.32
CA PRO A 498 1.40 11.60 -13.15
C PRO A 498 0.35 10.66 -13.76
N ASN A 499 -0.83 11.24 -14.01
CA ASN A 499 -1.91 10.55 -14.72
C ASN A 499 -1.46 10.15 -16.14
N THR A 500 -1.41 8.85 -16.41
CA THR A 500 -0.96 8.28 -17.70
C THR A 500 -2.08 8.14 -18.74
N GLY A 501 -3.26 8.74 -18.52
CA GLY A 501 -4.38 8.75 -19.46
C GLY A 501 -5.10 7.40 -19.66
N MET A 502 -4.51 6.28 -19.24
CA MET A 502 -5.14 4.97 -19.25
C MET A 502 -5.95 4.80 -17.96
N ARG A 503 -7.29 4.90 -18.07
CA ARG A 503 -8.24 4.72 -16.96
C ARG A 503 -8.22 3.27 -16.45
N GLY A 504 -7.26 2.95 -15.59
CA GLY A 504 -7.46 1.91 -14.59
C GLY A 504 -8.47 2.40 -13.55
N PHE A 505 -9.14 1.48 -12.85
CA PHE A 505 -10.24 1.73 -11.91
C PHE A 505 -9.94 2.74 -10.76
N GLY A 506 -8.71 3.25 -10.64
CA GLY A 506 -8.26 4.22 -9.62
C GLY A 506 -7.82 5.59 -10.17
N GLY A 507 -8.18 5.95 -11.41
CA GLY A 507 -7.78 7.20 -12.07
C GLY A 507 -8.77 8.37 -11.95
N MET A 508 -9.67 8.38 -10.97
CA MET A 508 -10.50 9.55 -10.65
C MET A 508 -9.79 10.41 -9.59
N GLY A 509 -8.69 11.06 -9.97
CA GLY A 509 -8.08 12.12 -9.18
C GLY A 509 -8.59 13.48 -9.64
N ASP A 510 -9.13 14.27 -8.70
CA ASP A 510 -9.61 15.65 -8.89
C ASP A 510 -8.51 16.57 -9.46
N GLY A 511 -8.47 16.68 -10.80
CA GLY A 511 -7.80 17.77 -11.51
C GLY A 511 -8.85 18.74 -12.08
N PRO A 512 -8.64 20.06 -12.01
CA PRO A 512 -9.61 21.03 -12.51
C PRO A 512 -9.69 20.94 -14.04
N GLY A 513 -10.72 20.26 -14.57
CA GLY A 513 -10.97 20.19 -16.02
C GLY A 513 -11.65 18.94 -16.60
N GLY A 514 -12.04 17.95 -15.79
CA GLY A 514 -12.60 16.68 -16.29
C GLY A 514 -14.03 16.74 -16.84
N ARG A 515 -14.26 17.37 -17.99
CA ARG A 515 -15.45 17.12 -18.83
C ARG A 515 -15.19 15.91 -19.73
N GLY A 516 -15.94 14.82 -19.56
CA GLY A 516 -15.86 13.69 -20.48
C GLY A 516 -16.82 12.57 -20.13
N GLY A 517 -18.03 12.63 -20.68
CA GLY A 517 -19.02 11.55 -20.65
C GLY A 517 -18.48 10.27 -21.27
N MET A 518 -19.04 9.14 -20.84
CA MET A 518 -18.70 7.80 -21.30
C MET A 518 -19.11 7.65 -22.77
N GLN A 519 -18.19 7.89 -23.70
CA GLN A 519 -18.40 7.62 -25.12
C GLN A 519 -17.96 6.18 -25.41
N LEU A 520 -18.94 5.32 -25.72
CA LEU A 520 -18.68 3.96 -26.18
C LEU A 520 -17.88 4.00 -27.49
N PRO A 521 -16.95 3.05 -27.73
CA PRO A 521 -16.22 2.96 -28.98
C PRO A 521 -17.18 2.83 -30.18
N PRO A 522 -16.89 3.46 -31.33
CA PRO A 522 -17.71 3.28 -32.53
C PRO A 522 -17.72 1.80 -32.96
N GLY A 523 -18.89 1.19 -33.06
CA GLY A 523 -19.06 -0.17 -33.60
C GLY A 523 -19.59 -1.23 -32.63
N VAL A 524 -19.86 -0.91 -31.37
CA VAL A 524 -20.54 -1.84 -30.45
C VAL A 524 -22.06 -1.75 -30.67
N GLN A 525 -22.62 -2.70 -31.42
CA GLN A 525 -24.07 -2.93 -31.46
C GLN A 525 -24.46 -3.76 -30.25
N LEU A 526 -25.31 -3.20 -29.37
CA LEU A 526 -25.92 -3.94 -28.28
C LEU A 526 -26.86 -5.03 -28.86
N PRO A 527 -26.88 -6.26 -28.31
CA PRO A 527 -27.80 -7.30 -28.75
C PRO A 527 -29.27 -6.85 -28.56
N ALA A 528 -30.12 -7.14 -29.54
CA ALA A 528 -31.54 -6.85 -29.47
C ALA A 528 -32.19 -7.60 -28.29
N GLY A 529 -32.70 -6.86 -27.30
CA GLY A 529 -33.42 -7.41 -26.14
C GLY A 529 -32.96 -6.90 -24.77
N MET A 530 -31.85 -6.16 -24.68
CA MET A 530 -31.42 -5.54 -23.41
C MET A 530 -32.06 -4.16 -23.23
N GLN A 531 -33.14 -4.08 -22.46
CA GLN A 531 -33.63 -2.80 -21.92
C GLN A 531 -32.80 -2.42 -20.71
N LEU A 532 -32.14 -1.25 -20.76
CA LEU A 532 -31.55 -0.63 -19.57
C LEU A 532 -32.69 -0.26 -18.59
N PRO A 533 -32.50 -0.41 -17.26
CA PRO A 533 -33.52 -0.02 -16.29
C PRO A 533 -33.78 1.49 -16.39
N ALA A 534 -35.02 1.86 -16.70
CA ALA A 534 -35.49 3.24 -16.64
C ALA A 534 -35.55 3.69 -15.17
N GLY A 535 -34.90 4.80 -14.85
CA GLY A 535 -35.05 5.49 -13.56
C GLY A 535 -36.36 6.29 -13.50
N PHE A 536 -37.02 6.21 -12.33
CA PHE A 536 -38.06 7.07 -11.73
C PHE A 536 -39.31 7.48 -12.56
N PRO A 537 -40.52 7.48 -11.94
CA PRO A 537 -41.77 7.85 -12.62
C PRO A 537 -41.92 9.39 -12.70
N GLY A 538 -42.21 9.90 -13.89
CA GLY A 538 -42.46 11.34 -14.10
C GLY A 538 -43.11 11.67 -15.45
N GLN A 539 -44.45 11.57 -15.48
CA GLN A 539 -45.41 12.37 -16.26
C GLN A 539 -45.44 12.33 -17.81
N ALA A 540 -46.66 12.36 -18.33
CA ALA A 540 -47.07 12.00 -19.69
C ALA A 540 -46.80 13.05 -20.80
N GLY A 541 -46.28 12.57 -21.94
CA GLY A 541 -46.90 12.66 -23.28
C GLY A 541 -47.04 13.99 -24.03
N ALA A 542 -46.24 14.17 -25.11
CA ALA A 542 -46.68 14.64 -26.45
C ALA A 542 -45.53 14.49 -27.50
N PRO A 543 -45.79 14.17 -28.80
CA PRO A 543 -44.74 13.88 -29.79
C PRO A 543 -44.53 14.97 -30.86
N GLY A 544 -43.29 15.15 -31.37
CA GLY A 544 -43.05 15.89 -32.61
C GLY A 544 -41.58 16.20 -33.00
N GLN A 545 -41.11 15.52 -34.06
CA GLN A 545 -40.24 15.93 -35.18
C GLN A 545 -38.80 16.52 -35.00
N ALA A 546 -37.91 16.07 -35.88
CA ALA A 546 -36.47 16.39 -36.06
C ALA A 546 -36.22 17.67 -36.90
N PRO A 547 -34.99 17.97 -37.40
CA PRO A 547 -33.68 18.24 -36.76
C PRO A 547 -33.10 19.63 -37.16
N GLY A 548 -32.10 20.19 -36.45
CA GLY A 548 -31.42 21.41 -36.91
C GLY A 548 -30.24 21.91 -36.07
N ASP A 549 -29.22 22.38 -36.79
CA ASP A 549 -27.94 22.98 -36.39
C ASP A 549 -28.00 24.17 -35.39
N GLY A 550 -26.85 24.43 -34.75
CA GLY A 550 -26.46 25.78 -34.32
C GLY A 550 -26.21 25.92 -32.81
N GLY A 551 -24.99 26.31 -32.44
CA GLY A 551 -24.61 26.49 -31.06
C GLY A 551 -25.24 27.72 -30.40
N SER A 552 -25.52 27.62 -29.11
CA SER A 552 -25.26 28.60 -28.05
C SER A 552 -25.89 28.14 -26.74
N GLU A 553 -25.24 28.51 -25.63
CA GLU A 553 -25.85 28.69 -24.30
C GLU A 553 -26.45 27.47 -23.59
N MET A 554 -25.58 26.69 -22.94
CA MET A 554 -25.86 26.19 -21.59
C MET A 554 -24.59 26.29 -20.72
N GLY A 555 -24.09 27.52 -20.61
CA GLY A 555 -23.10 27.90 -19.60
C GLY A 555 -23.82 28.39 -18.36
N GLY A 556 -24.24 27.50 -17.47
CA GLY A 556 -24.93 27.95 -16.25
C GLY A 556 -25.61 26.87 -15.41
N MET A 557 -24.93 25.77 -15.07
CA MET A 557 -25.38 24.87 -13.99
C MET A 557 -24.27 23.90 -13.56
N ALA A 558 -23.09 24.43 -13.24
CA ALA A 558 -21.98 23.64 -12.68
C ALA A 558 -21.17 24.44 -11.65
N ARG A 559 -21.87 25.22 -10.82
CA ARG A 559 -21.33 25.84 -9.61
C ARG A 559 -22.38 25.72 -8.52
N GLY A 560 -22.14 24.80 -7.59
CA GLY A 560 -22.99 24.59 -6.40
C GLY A 560 -23.85 23.33 -6.48
N MET A 561 -23.26 22.17 -6.24
CA MET A 561 -24.00 20.99 -5.76
C MET A 561 -23.20 20.40 -4.59
N GLY A 562 -23.63 20.75 -3.38
CA GLY A 562 -23.15 20.14 -2.13
C GLY A 562 -23.93 18.85 -1.86
N GLY A 563 -23.27 17.88 -1.22
CA GLY A 563 -23.86 16.60 -0.80
C GLY A 563 -23.47 15.45 -1.71
N GLY A 564 -22.21 15.00 -1.64
CA GLY A 564 -21.77 13.82 -2.38
C GLY A 564 -22.10 12.54 -1.62
N MET A 565 -23.09 11.78 -2.09
CA MET A 565 -23.33 10.40 -1.67
C MET A 565 -22.05 9.60 -1.98
N GLY A 566 -21.33 9.13 -0.95
CA GLY A 566 -20.07 8.41 -1.10
C GLY A 566 -20.19 7.15 -1.97
N GLY A 567 -19.05 6.52 -2.29
CA GLY A 567 -19.01 5.32 -3.14
C GLY A 567 -18.19 4.18 -2.53
N LEU A 568 -18.14 3.04 -3.23
CA LEU A 568 -17.37 1.86 -2.78
C LEU A 568 -15.89 2.18 -2.46
N LEU A 569 -15.29 3.11 -3.21
CA LEU A 569 -13.87 3.44 -3.12
C LEU A 569 -13.58 4.84 -2.56
N GLU A 570 -14.61 5.66 -2.34
CA GLU A 570 -14.47 7.04 -1.89
C GLU A 570 -15.45 7.34 -0.76
N GLY A 571 -14.96 7.98 0.30
CA GLY A 571 -15.78 8.40 1.43
C GLY A 571 -16.85 9.42 1.03
N SER A 572 -17.99 9.40 1.73
CA SER A 572 -19.02 10.43 1.59
C SER A 572 -18.50 11.82 1.97
N LYS A 573 -19.11 12.86 1.40
CA LYS A 573 -18.80 14.27 1.69
C LYS A 573 -20.09 14.99 2.08
N PRO A 574 -20.57 14.81 3.33
CA PRO A 574 -21.78 15.49 3.81
C PRO A 574 -21.62 17.01 3.74
N THR A 575 -22.74 17.71 3.50
CA THR A 575 -22.81 19.15 3.67
C THR A 575 -22.91 19.49 5.16
N THR A 576 -22.63 20.75 5.50
CA THR A 576 -22.85 21.26 6.86
C THR A 576 -24.29 21.04 7.33
N ALA A 577 -25.29 21.21 6.45
CA ALA A 577 -26.69 20.97 6.80
C ALA A 577 -26.97 19.50 7.15
N ILE A 578 -26.38 18.55 6.43
CA ILE A 578 -26.49 17.13 6.77
C ILE A 578 -25.74 16.84 8.08
N THR A 579 -24.55 17.39 8.28
CA THR A 579 -23.79 17.21 9.53
C THR A 579 -24.58 17.72 10.73
N GLU A 580 -25.09 18.96 10.67
CA GLU A 580 -25.92 19.56 11.73
C GLU A 580 -27.22 18.79 11.95
N MET A 581 -27.81 18.18 10.91
CA MET A 581 -28.97 17.30 11.05
C MET A 581 -28.63 16.02 11.82
N LEU A 582 -27.49 15.39 11.51
CA LEU A 582 -27.07 14.15 12.18
C LEU A 582 -26.60 14.39 13.62
N GLU A 583 -26.09 15.59 13.93
CA GLU A 583 -25.66 15.99 15.28
C GLU A 583 -26.84 16.34 16.21
N GLN A 584 -28.05 16.53 15.68
CA GLN A 584 -29.24 16.80 16.50
C GLN A 584 -29.55 15.61 17.41
N ASP A 585 -29.50 15.88 18.72
CA ASP A 585 -29.70 14.92 19.79
C ASP A 585 -28.81 13.67 19.71
N ALA A 586 -27.62 13.77 19.08
CA ALA A 586 -26.71 12.67 18.82
C ALA A 586 -26.39 11.80 20.06
N ASP A 587 -26.25 12.44 21.23
CA ASP A 587 -26.01 11.78 22.52
C ASP A 587 -27.13 10.80 22.95
N SER A 588 -28.32 10.88 22.32
CA SER A 588 -29.45 10.00 22.59
C SER A 588 -29.35 8.65 21.86
N TYR A 589 -28.41 8.51 20.93
CA TYR A 589 -28.29 7.35 20.04
C TYR A 589 -26.93 6.68 20.17
N THR A 590 -26.88 5.36 19.99
CA THR A 590 -25.61 4.64 19.84
C THR A 590 -24.98 4.96 18.49
N TRP A 591 -25.81 5.09 17.45
CA TRP A 591 -25.42 5.48 16.10
C TRP A 591 -26.31 6.61 15.59
N VAL A 592 -25.70 7.74 15.24
CA VAL A 592 -26.44 8.87 14.63
C VAL A 592 -26.96 8.52 13.24
N ALA A 593 -26.33 7.55 12.58
CA ALA A 593 -26.85 6.98 11.36
C ALA A 593 -26.35 5.56 11.09
N ALA A 594 -27.01 4.85 10.20
CA ALA A 594 -26.54 3.63 9.55
C ALA A 594 -26.49 3.83 8.03
N ALA A 595 -25.44 3.31 7.38
CA ALA A 595 -25.28 3.37 5.93
C ALA A 595 -24.72 2.07 5.38
N ILE A 596 -25.11 1.69 4.15
CA ILE A 596 -24.55 0.52 3.48
C ILE A 596 -23.13 0.84 3.02
N GLY A 597 -22.16 0.03 3.48
CA GLY A 597 -20.77 0.14 3.10
C GLY A 597 -19.95 1.12 3.96
N ALA A 598 -18.73 0.71 4.31
CA ALA A 598 -17.89 1.44 5.25
C ALA A 598 -17.38 2.78 4.72
N ASN A 599 -17.12 2.91 3.42
CA ASN A 599 -16.74 4.21 2.85
C ASN A 599 -17.91 5.20 2.89
N THR A 600 -19.14 4.75 2.63
CA THR A 600 -20.33 5.57 2.75
C THR A 600 -20.51 6.08 4.17
N ALA A 601 -20.39 5.21 5.17
CA ALA A 601 -20.50 5.56 6.59
C ALA A 601 -19.36 6.48 7.07
N ALA A 602 -18.13 6.20 6.64
CA ALA A 602 -16.92 6.86 7.13
C ALA A 602 -16.95 8.38 6.97
N GLY A 603 -17.47 8.90 5.85
CA GLY A 603 -17.51 10.33 5.61
C GLY A 603 -18.48 11.07 6.54
N TYR A 604 -19.62 10.45 6.88
CA TYR A 604 -20.56 11.00 7.87
C TYR A 604 -19.95 10.94 9.27
N GLN A 605 -19.39 9.80 9.68
CA GLN A 605 -18.74 9.64 10.99
C GLN A 605 -17.57 10.61 11.20
N LEU A 606 -16.77 10.84 10.17
CA LEU A 606 -15.65 11.79 10.24
C LEU A 606 -16.12 13.25 10.29
N ALA A 607 -17.34 13.53 9.82
CA ALA A 607 -17.90 14.88 9.79
C ALA A 607 -18.63 15.23 11.10
N THR A 608 -19.40 14.29 11.65
CA THR A 608 -20.15 14.47 12.92
C THR A 608 -19.29 14.18 14.15
N GLU A 609 -18.15 13.53 13.95
CA GLU A 609 -17.36 12.91 15.00
C GLU A 609 -18.05 11.77 15.80
N ASP A 610 -19.30 11.43 15.43
CA ASP A 610 -20.16 10.44 16.08
C ASP A 610 -20.24 9.09 15.33
N PRO A 611 -20.56 7.98 16.01
CA PRO A 611 -20.63 6.66 15.39
C PRO A 611 -21.68 6.58 14.25
N VAL A 612 -21.24 6.10 13.09
CA VAL A 612 -22.14 5.76 11.96
C VAL A 612 -21.94 4.28 11.61
N MET A 613 -23.01 3.48 11.71
CA MET A 613 -22.93 2.03 11.50
C MET A 613 -22.69 1.70 10.01
N PRO A 614 -21.57 1.05 9.66
CA PRO A 614 -21.31 0.59 8.30
C PRO A 614 -21.91 -0.80 8.09
N VAL A 615 -23.18 -0.83 7.71
CA VAL A 615 -23.93 -2.08 7.43
C VAL A 615 -23.25 -2.83 6.28
N GLY A 616 -22.94 -4.10 6.53
CA GLY A 616 -22.30 -5.00 5.58
C GLY A 616 -20.82 -4.75 5.32
N GLY A 617 -20.13 -4.04 6.21
CA GLY A 617 -18.68 -3.88 6.13
C GLY A 617 -18.23 -3.02 4.96
N PHE A 618 -17.08 -3.33 4.35
CA PHE A 618 -16.46 -2.44 3.35
C PHE A 618 -17.37 -2.18 2.14
N ASN A 619 -17.94 -3.23 1.56
CA ASN A 619 -18.71 -3.19 0.31
C ASN A 619 -20.21 -3.48 0.49
N GLY A 620 -20.67 -3.71 1.72
CA GLY A 620 -22.06 -4.07 2.00
C GLY A 620 -22.38 -5.57 1.90
N THR A 621 -21.37 -6.46 1.85
CA THR A 621 -21.57 -7.91 1.68
C THR A 621 -21.28 -8.74 2.93
N ASP A 622 -20.71 -8.16 3.98
CA ASP A 622 -20.55 -8.88 5.25
C ASP A 622 -21.95 -9.12 5.85
N PRO A 623 -22.25 -10.31 6.40
CA PRO A 623 -23.57 -10.61 6.97
C PRO A 623 -23.73 -10.01 8.39
N SER A 624 -23.55 -8.68 8.50
CA SER A 624 -23.60 -7.95 9.77
C SER A 624 -24.07 -6.50 9.62
N PRO A 625 -25.02 -6.04 10.47
CA PRO A 625 -25.88 -6.87 11.32
C PRO A 625 -26.81 -7.77 10.50
N THR A 626 -27.46 -8.74 11.15
CA THR A 626 -28.63 -9.41 10.55
C THR A 626 -29.84 -8.46 10.52
N LEU A 627 -30.84 -8.74 9.67
CA LEU A 627 -32.08 -7.94 9.66
C LEU A 627 -32.73 -7.89 11.05
N ALA A 628 -32.84 -9.03 11.74
CA ALA A 628 -33.44 -9.08 13.07
C ALA A 628 -32.66 -8.26 14.12
N GLN A 629 -31.32 -8.27 14.05
CA GLN A 629 -30.50 -7.43 14.93
C GLN A 629 -30.69 -5.95 14.61
N PHE A 630 -30.72 -5.59 13.32
CA PHE A 630 -30.96 -4.21 12.90
C PHE A 630 -32.33 -3.70 13.37
N GLN A 631 -33.39 -4.50 13.20
CA GLN A 631 -34.72 -4.20 13.69
C GLN A 631 -34.75 -4.01 15.21
N GLN A 632 -34.02 -4.84 15.96
CA GLN A 632 -33.91 -4.69 17.41
C GLN A 632 -33.21 -3.38 17.77
N TYR A 633 -32.11 -3.02 17.10
CA TYR A 633 -31.43 -1.75 17.35
C TYR A 633 -32.32 -0.55 17.08
N VAL A 634 -33.15 -0.61 16.04
CA VAL A 634 -34.15 0.42 15.76
C VAL A 634 -35.22 0.46 16.84
N ALA A 635 -35.79 -0.69 17.22
CA ALA A 635 -36.80 -0.78 18.28
C ALA A 635 -36.29 -0.30 19.65
N ASP A 636 -35.00 -0.50 19.94
CA ASP A 636 -34.32 -0.02 21.16
C ASP A 636 -33.95 1.48 21.09
N GLY A 637 -34.23 2.17 19.97
CA GLY A 637 -33.86 3.56 19.78
C GLY A 637 -32.36 3.81 19.63
N GLN A 638 -31.58 2.81 19.21
CA GLN A 638 -30.12 2.92 19.13
C GLN A 638 -29.62 3.58 17.85
N ILE A 639 -30.43 3.64 16.79
CA ILE A 639 -30.08 4.20 15.49
C ILE A 639 -31.05 5.33 15.16
N HIS A 640 -30.55 6.54 14.89
CA HIS A 640 -31.40 7.68 14.52
C HIS A 640 -31.82 7.60 13.05
N TYR A 641 -30.87 7.72 12.12
CA TYR A 641 -31.17 7.71 10.68
C TYR A 641 -30.65 6.47 9.97
N PHE A 642 -31.34 6.06 8.90
CA PHE A 642 -30.75 5.24 7.85
C PHE A 642 -30.51 6.10 6.62
N ILE A 643 -29.28 6.08 6.10
CA ILE A 643 -28.90 6.83 4.91
C ILE A 643 -29.21 5.97 3.68
N GLY A 644 -30.28 6.36 2.99
CA GLY A 644 -30.76 5.74 1.76
C GLY A 644 -29.89 6.09 0.57
N GLY A 645 -29.56 5.07 -0.23
CA GLY A 645 -28.62 5.21 -1.33
C GLY A 645 -27.17 5.22 -0.81
N GLY A 646 -26.41 4.24 -1.29
CA GLY A 646 -25.11 3.87 -0.75
C GLY A 646 -24.83 2.41 -1.12
N GLY A 647 -23.62 2.11 -1.56
CA GLY A 647 -23.30 0.83 -2.21
C GLY A 647 -23.55 0.86 -3.73
N VAL A 648 -22.89 -0.03 -4.46
CA VAL A 648 -23.04 -0.12 -5.92
C VAL A 648 -24.41 -0.75 -6.24
N PRO A 649 -25.25 -0.16 -7.12
CA PRO A 649 -26.51 -0.78 -7.53
C PRO A 649 -26.29 -2.22 -7.99
N GLY A 650 -27.00 -3.18 -7.37
CA GLY A 650 -26.87 -4.61 -7.66
C GLY A 650 -25.74 -5.36 -6.94
N MET A 651 -24.93 -4.69 -6.09
CA MET A 651 -23.95 -5.34 -5.21
C MET A 651 -24.39 -5.49 -3.76
N ALA A 652 -25.39 -4.72 -3.31
CA ALA A 652 -26.00 -4.99 -2.01
C ALA A 652 -26.68 -6.35 -2.10
N SER A 653 -26.20 -7.31 -1.30
CA SER A 653 -26.67 -8.70 -1.31
C SER A 653 -26.82 -9.22 0.10
N GLY A 654 -27.70 -10.21 0.30
CA GLY A 654 -27.95 -10.76 1.62
C GLY A 654 -28.53 -9.72 2.59
N THR A 655 -27.99 -9.67 3.80
CA THR A 655 -28.58 -8.90 4.91
C THR A 655 -28.66 -7.40 4.66
N SER A 656 -27.68 -6.80 3.97
CA SER A 656 -27.72 -5.37 3.62
C SER A 656 -28.89 -5.01 2.71
N ALA A 657 -29.23 -5.89 1.76
CA ALA A 657 -30.36 -5.69 0.86
C ALA A 657 -31.69 -5.86 1.60
N GLU A 658 -31.77 -6.86 2.49
CA GLU A 658 -32.94 -7.09 3.36
C GLU A 658 -33.19 -5.89 4.29
N ILE A 659 -32.14 -5.34 4.93
CA ILE A 659 -32.22 -4.15 5.78
C ILE A 659 -32.70 -2.94 4.97
N SER A 660 -32.08 -2.68 3.81
CA SER A 660 -32.46 -1.54 2.97
C SER A 660 -33.92 -1.64 2.49
N ALA A 661 -34.38 -2.84 2.11
CA ALA A 661 -35.76 -3.07 1.69
C ALA A 661 -36.74 -2.85 2.85
N TRP A 662 -36.44 -3.43 4.03
CA TRP A 662 -37.25 -3.25 5.22
C TRP A 662 -37.37 -1.78 5.62
N VAL A 663 -36.26 -1.03 5.63
CA VAL A 663 -36.29 0.41 5.94
C VAL A 663 -37.15 1.18 4.94
N THR A 664 -36.99 0.90 3.65
CA THR A 664 -37.75 1.59 2.58
C THR A 664 -39.25 1.29 2.64
N GLU A 665 -39.63 0.10 3.12
CA GLU A 665 -41.03 -0.30 3.27
C GLU A 665 -41.68 0.28 4.55
N ASN A 666 -40.91 0.49 5.62
CA ASN A 666 -41.45 0.81 6.94
C ASN A 666 -41.28 2.28 7.36
N PHE A 667 -40.38 3.05 6.73
CA PHE A 667 -40.09 4.43 7.12
C PHE A 667 -40.25 5.42 5.96
N THR A 668 -40.54 6.67 6.29
CA THR A 668 -40.75 7.73 5.28
C THR A 668 -39.41 8.33 4.84
N ALA A 669 -39.15 8.31 3.54
CA ALA A 669 -37.97 8.94 2.96
C ALA A 669 -38.04 10.47 3.03
N THR A 670 -36.95 11.10 3.47
CA THR A 670 -36.73 12.54 3.43
C THR A 670 -35.43 12.82 2.67
N THR A 671 -35.41 13.82 1.79
CA THR A 671 -34.21 14.18 1.03
C THR A 671 -33.63 15.49 1.54
N VAL A 672 -32.35 15.48 1.90
CA VAL A 672 -31.57 16.66 2.28
C VAL A 672 -30.33 16.73 1.41
N ASP A 673 -30.13 17.83 0.69
CA ASP A 673 -29.00 18.05 -0.24
C ASP A 673 -28.72 16.87 -1.18
N ASN A 674 -29.79 16.31 -1.78
CA ASN A 674 -29.77 15.15 -2.69
C ASN A 674 -29.35 13.81 -2.07
N VAL A 675 -29.28 13.72 -0.75
CA VAL A 675 -29.11 12.46 -0.02
C VAL A 675 -30.44 12.07 0.61
N THR A 676 -30.84 10.81 0.44
CA THR A 676 -32.06 10.26 1.04
C THR A 676 -31.76 9.78 2.46
N PHE A 677 -32.60 10.14 3.41
CA PHE A 677 -32.57 9.69 4.79
C PHE A 677 -33.92 9.10 5.17
N TYR A 678 -33.90 8.12 6.07
CA TYR A 678 -35.07 7.57 6.73
C TYR A 678 -34.86 7.76 8.23
N ASP A 679 -35.78 8.46 8.88
CA ASP A 679 -35.79 8.60 10.33
C ASP A 679 -36.36 7.34 10.95
N LEU A 680 -35.55 6.62 11.73
CA LEU A 680 -35.90 5.33 12.31
C LEU A 680 -36.59 5.46 13.68
N THR A 681 -36.89 6.68 14.11
CA THR A 681 -37.54 6.97 15.39
C THR A 681 -39.04 7.23 15.29
N GLN A 682 -39.59 7.18 14.06
CA GLN A 682 -40.99 7.45 13.73
C GLN A 682 -41.97 6.36 14.16
#